data_AF-A0A4P2QWK1-F1
#
_entry.id   AF-A0A4P2QWK1-F1
#
_cell.length_a   1.000
_cell.length_b   1.000
_cell.length_c   1.000
_cell.angle_alpha   90.00
_cell.angle_beta   90.00
_cell.angle_gamma   90.00
#
_symmetry.space_group_name_H-M   'P 1'
#
loop_
_entity.id
_entity.type
_entity.pdbx_description
1 polymer ?
#
loop_
_entity_poly.entity_id
_entity_poly.type
_entity_poly.pdbx_seq_one_letter_code
_entity_poly.pdbx_strand_id
1 'polypeptide(L)'
;MSHRKSSLFSCLAIPAFSALLLASCTSAGPSVADGDDNDPICDPTCGGEGCLAVNAPCDAMVPCCDGLTCQSGTCTDVNECALSTDNCDANAACTNTTGSFTCACNAGYEGDGVTCTNIDECAESPCQNGGTCVDGIDSATCECLPGFTGASCETDIDECAESPCQNGGTCVDGINRTTCECLPGFTGANCETDIDECAESPCQNGGTCTDGIDRYTCECLPTYEGTRCEACEGSLADCNGLTSDGCEVNLQSDASHCNACNLACAAGEICSNGGCQTPPSGQVPGTPISTSAPHNPLAPAVADVNGDGALDILVANGESGSSMTPSGSLSVFHGNGDAIFQPELYTAGAPLSSNAVVAVDVDGDGWLDAVTVDGQTNLPTSNGSISVYRNLGPSAPGTFDTPTSFTTGTPGSVHLCAGDFDHDGVADIATTSVTQSQVSVLLGTGGGSFGAPTLIAIAATGGVQSSIACRDLNGDGFSDLVVTSPSAARLSILINQGNGSFAAPVAYTNSANGQTAGIAFGDADGDGTLDILSNGAAGAYLYFFKGNGDGTVASGVRSATGASAIANSALGVVAGDFNGDGKLDAYILVTTSSGGVRPMTGDGGGGFTSGPVVPTGTSPGPNAIAVADLDGDGYDDLVLTNRGSGTLTVIPNGL
;
A
#
# COMPACT_ATOMS: atom_id res chain seq x y z
N MET A 1 -1.15 9.96 -58.41
CA MET A 1 -0.83 8.58 -58.84
C MET A 1 -0.82 7.71 -57.59
N SER A 2 -1.21 6.43 -57.54
CA SER A 2 -1.91 5.52 -58.44
C SER A 2 -1.69 4.11 -57.87
N HIS A 3 -2.74 3.48 -57.31
CA HIS A 3 -2.92 2.01 -57.29
C HIS A 3 -1.91 1.14 -56.49
N ARG A 4 -2.17 -0.14 -56.15
CA ARG A 4 -3.39 -0.96 -55.93
C ARG A 4 -2.96 -2.31 -55.32
N LYS A 5 -3.81 -2.92 -54.48
CA LYS A 5 -3.86 -4.38 -54.20
C LYS A 5 -2.59 -4.94 -53.48
N SER A 6 -2.59 -6.11 -52.84
CA SER A 6 -3.44 -7.30 -53.07
C SER A 6 -3.80 -8.06 -51.80
N SER A 7 -5.02 -8.61 -51.78
CA SER A 7 -5.45 -9.65 -50.84
C SER A 7 -4.90 -11.01 -51.26
N LEU A 8 -4.65 -11.91 -50.29
CA LEU A 8 -4.68 -13.35 -50.54
C LEU A 8 -4.80 -14.16 -49.24
N PHE A 9 -5.99 -14.70 -48.99
CA PHE A 9 -6.14 -16.06 -48.48
C PHE A 9 -7.44 -16.67 -49.02
N SER A 10 -7.41 -17.98 -49.27
CA SER A 10 -8.47 -18.81 -49.86
C SER A 10 -8.97 -19.83 -48.83
N CYS A 11 -10.03 -20.61 -49.03
CA CYS A 11 -11.29 -20.50 -49.80
C CYS A 11 -11.97 -21.89 -49.72
N LEU A 12 -13.20 -22.00 -49.24
CA LEU A 12 -14.13 -23.13 -49.42
C LEU A 12 -15.51 -22.65 -48.91
N ALA A 13 -16.67 -22.83 -49.57
CA ALA A 13 -16.96 -23.45 -50.87
C ALA A 13 -18.04 -22.65 -51.66
N ILE A 14 -18.22 -22.99 -52.94
CA ILE A 14 -19.09 -22.38 -53.97
C ILE A 14 -19.40 -23.47 -55.04
N PRO A 15 -20.17 -23.27 -56.15
CA PRO A 15 -20.90 -22.09 -56.68
C PRO A 15 -22.45 -22.33 -56.56
N ALA A 16 -23.41 -22.04 -57.46
CA ALA A 16 -23.52 -21.54 -58.86
C ALA A 16 -25.01 -21.18 -59.15
N PHE A 17 -25.43 -20.39 -60.15
CA PHE A 17 -24.78 -19.41 -61.03
C PHE A 17 -25.86 -18.48 -61.67
N SER A 18 -25.51 -17.54 -62.56
CA SER A 18 -26.42 -16.51 -63.10
C SER A 18 -27.17 -16.84 -64.42
N ALA A 19 -28.38 -16.26 -64.52
CA ALA A 19 -29.01 -15.63 -65.71
C ALA A 19 -29.65 -16.46 -66.87
N LEU A 20 -30.90 -16.04 -67.20
CA LEU A 20 -31.54 -15.95 -68.54
C LEU A 20 -31.65 -17.20 -69.45
N LEU A 21 -32.86 -17.78 -69.63
CA LEU A 21 -33.79 -17.48 -70.75
C LEU A 21 -35.09 -18.36 -70.77
N LEU A 22 -36.24 -17.73 -71.04
CA LEU A 22 -37.46 -18.18 -71.78
C LEU A 22 -38.14 -19.59 -71.63
N ALA A 23 -39.47 -19.53 -71.47
CA ALA A 23 -40.53 -20.33 -72.12
C ALA A 23 -41.06 -21.69 -71.55
N SER A 24 -42.24 -21.59 -70.92
CA SER A 24 -43.47 -22.43 -71.09
C SER A 24 -43.41 -23.97 -71.05
N CYS A 25 -44.12 -24.57 -70.09
CA CYS A 25 -44.56 -25.98 -70.08
C CYS A 25 -45.94 -26.14 -69.39
N THR A 26 -46.62 -27.28 -69.61
CA THR A 26 -48.09 -27.28 -69.83
C THR A 26 -48.88 -28.54 -69.40
N SER A 27 -50.11 -28.32 -68.88
CA SER A 27 -51.32 -29.20 -68.90
C SER A 27 -51.35 -30.56 -68.16
N ALA A 28 -52.56 -30.91 -67.68
CA ALA A 28 -53.02 -32.16 -67.02
C ALA A 28 -52.47 -32.46 -65.60
N GLY A 29 -53.26 -32.90 -64.60
CA GLY A 29 -54.70 -33.23 -64.46
C GLY A 29 -54.89 -34.29 -63.33
N PRO A 30 -56.11 -34.62 -62.83
CA PRO A 30 -57.47 -34.23 -63.25
C PRO A 30 -58.40 -33.70 -62.12
N SER A 31 -59.68 -33.52 -62.47
CA SER A 31 -60.84 -32.94 -61.76
C SER A 31 -61.30 -33.50 -60.40
N VAL A 32 -61.73 -32.59 -59.51
CA VAL A 32 -63.09 -32.53 -58.91
C VAL A 32 -63.50 -31.04 -58.98
N ALA A 33 -64.63 -30.55 -59.53
CA ALA A 33 -65.98 -31.08 -59.76
C ALA A 33 -66.98 -30.88 -58.60
N ASP A 34 -67.09 -29.64 -58.14
CA ASP A 34 -68.32 -29.01 -57.61
C ASP A 34 -68.34 -27.54 -58.11
N GLY A 35 -69.48 -26.87 -58.29
CA GLY A 35 -70.84 -27.34 -57.99
C GLY A 35 -71.97 -26.33 -58.24
N ASP A 36 -71.68 -25.05 -58.51
CA ASP A 36 -72.68 -24.02 -58.77
C ASP A 36 -72.53 -23.40 -60.17
N ASP A 37 -73.39 -23.82 -61.09
CA ASP A 37 -73.69 -23.10 -62.34
C ASP A 37 -74.51 -21.85 -62.03
N ASN A 38 -73.86 -20.73 -61.67
CA ASN A 38 -74.44 -19.38 -61.75
C ASN A 38 -73.31 -18.32 -61.82
N ASP A 39 -72.96 -17.89 -63.03
CA ASP A 39 -72.28 -16.61 -63.29
C ASP A 39 -73.36 -15.52 -63.44
N PRO A 40 -73.46 -14.54 -62.51
CA PRO A 40 -74.41 -13.45 -62.58
C PRO A 40 -73.69 -12.11 -62.84
N ILE A 41 -72.75 -12.06 -63.80
CA ILE A 41 -72.43 -10.80 -64.52
C ILE A 41 -73.48 -10.53 -65.64
N CYS A 42 -74.62 -11.22 -65.56
CA CYS A 42 -75.90 -10.51 -65.62
C CYS A 42 -76.40 -10.29 -64.19
N ASP A 43 -76.42 -9.05 -63.70
CA ASP A 43 -77.32 -8.71 -62.59
C ASP A 43 -78.76 -8.96 -63.06
N PRO A 44 -79.52 -9.90 -62.46
CA PRO A 44 -80.81 -10.32 -63.01
C PRO A 44 -81.97 -9.40 -62.65
N THR A 45 -81.75 -8.27 -61.96
CA THR A 45 -82.81 -7.30 -61.64
C THR A 45 -83.24 -6.49 -62.87
N CYS A 46 -82.33 -6.27 -63.83
CA CYS A 46 -82.65 -5.67 -65.13
C CYS A 46 -83.19 -6.73 -66.11
N GLY A 47 -84.51 -6.93 -66.07
CA GLY A 47 -85.23 -7.90 -66.90
C GLY A 47 -85.30 -7.56 -68.40
N GLY A 48 -84.20 -7.73 -69.14
CA GLY A 48 -84.16 -7.70 -70.61
C GLY A 48 -84.04 -6.31 -71.26
N GLU A 49 -84.17 -5.24 -70.48
CA GLU A 49 -83.78 -3.87 -70.86
C GLU A 49 -82.44 -3.57 -70.19
N GLY A 50 -81.42 -3.16 -70.96
CA GLY A 50 -80.11 -2.82 -70.40
C GLY A 50 -80.16 -1.48 -69.66
N CYS A 51 -79.61 -1.42 -68.44
CA CYS A 51 -79.61 -0.19 -67.65
C CYS A 51 -78.90 0.95 -68.38
N LEU A 52 -79.42 2.16 -68.22
CA LEU A 52 -78.96 3.31 -68.99
C LEU A 52 -77.68 3.91 -68.38
N ALA A 53 -76.61 3.92 -69.19
CA ALA A 53 -75.32 4.53 -68.86
C ALA A 53 -75.39 6.07 -68.79
N VAL A 54 -74.34 6.71 -68.26
CA VAL A 54 -74.29 8.17 -68.09
C VAL A 54 -74.55 8.92 -69.41
N ASN A 55 -75.34 10.00 -69.33
CA ASN A 55 -75.87 10.81 -70.42
C ASN A 55 -76.91 10.12 -71.35
N ALA A 56 -77.30 8.85 -71.12
CA ALA A 56 -78.38 8.22 -71.88
C ALA A 56 -79.77 8.73 -71.43
N PRO A 57 -80.79 8.77 -72.32
CA PRO A 57 -82.10 9.33 -72.00
C PRO A 57 -82.99 8.34 -71.23
N CYS A 58 -83.61 8.80 -70.13
CA CYS A 58 -84.34 7.98 -69.15
C CYS A 58 -85.72 8.54 -68.80
N ASP A 59 -86.58 7.72 -68.22
CA ASP A 59 -87.89 8.13 -67.71
C ASP A 59 -88.37 7.24 -66.53
N ALA A 60 -89.67 7.27 -66.22
CA ALA A 60 -90.27 6.49 -65.12
C ALA A 60 -90.54 5.00 -65.47
N MET A 61 -90.18 4.55 -66.67
CA MET A 61 -90.26 3.16 -67.12
C MET A 61 -88.88 2.56 -67.46
N VAL A 62 -87.90 3.39 -67.84
CA VAL A 62 -86.51 2.94 -68.10
C VAL A 62 -85.53 3.54 -67.09
N PRO A 63 -85.07 2.75 -66.08
CA PRO A 63 -84.16 3.23 -65.05
C PRO A 63 -82.72 3.38 -65.57
N CYS A 64 -81.95 4.22 -64.88
CA CYS A 64 -80.49 4.27 -65.01
C CYS A 64 -79.85 3.06 -64.32
N CYS A 65 -78.57 2.80 -64.60
CA CYS A 65 -77.78 1.86 -63.78
C CYS A 65 -77.65 2.37 -62.34
N ASP A 66 -77.36 1.47 -61.40
CA ASP A 66 -76.99 1.85 -60.04
C ASP A 66 -75.77 2.80 -60.05
N GLY A 67 -75.73 3.73 -59.07
CA GLY A 67 -74.81 4.87 -59.08
C GLY A 67 -75.20 6.01 -60.04
N LEU A 68 -76.32 5.91 -60.78
CA LEU A 68 -76.82 6.97 -61.66
C LEU A 68 -78.28 7.34 -61.31
N THR A 69 -78.64 8.62 -61.48
CA THR A 69 -80.02 9.11 -61.28
C THR A 69 -80.59 9.76 -62.54
N CYS A 70 -81.90 9.59 -62.77
CA CYS A 70 -82.57 10.21 -63.90
C CYS A 70 -82.92 11.68 -63.61
N GLN A 71 -82.08 12.62 -64.04
CA GLN A 71 -82.34 14.06 -63.91
C GLN A 71 -82.69 14.68 -65.27
N SER A 72 -83.80 15.41 -65.32
CA SER A 72 -84.31 16.09 -66.52
C SER A 72 -84.48 15.20 -67.78
N GLY A 73 -84.64 13.88 -67.59
CA GLY A 73 -84.75 12.91 -68.68
C GLY A 73 -83.42 12.36 -69.20
N THR A 74 -82.32 12.55 -68.47
CA THR A 74 -81.00 11.97 -68.75
C THR A 74 -80.37 11.35 -67.49
N CYS A 75 -79.69 10.22 -67.64
CA CYS A 75 -78.95 9.59 -66.54
C CYS A 75 -77.71 10.42 -66.20
N THR A 76 -77.76 11.10 -65.05
CA THR A 76 -76.64 11.83 -64.48
C THR A 76 -75.97 10.99 -63.41
N ASP A 77 -74.65 11.16 -63.28
CA ASP A 77 -73.85 10.63 -62.20
C ASP A 77 -74.48 10.96 -60.84
N VAL A 78 -74.62 9.98 -59.95
CA VAL A 78 -74.70 10.27 -58.52
C VAL A 78 -73.29 10.68 -58.09
N ASN A 79 -73.21 11.59 -57.13
CA ASN A 79 -71.95 11.91 -56.48
C ASN A 79 -72.07 11.56 -55.01
N GLU A 80 -71.81 10.31 -54.66
CA GLU A 80 -72.00 9.78 -53.32
C GLU A 80 -71.21 10.59 -52.29
N CYS A 81 -69.96 10.95 -52.62
CA CYS A 81 -69.11 11.79 -51.77
C CYS A 81 -69.73 13.17 -51.48
N ALA A 82 -70.37 13.80 -52.47
CA ALA A 82 -71.01 15.11 -52.32
C ALA A 82 -72.41 15.05 -51.68
N LEU A 83 -73.00 13.87 -51.60
CA LEU A 83 -74.25 13.60 -50.88
C LEU A 83 -74.03 12.98 -49.49
N SER A 84 -72.78 12.59 -49.17
CA SER A 84 -72.41 11.79 -48.00
C SER A 84 -73.24 10.51 -47.89
N THR A 85 -73.37 9.81 -49.03
CA THR A 85 -74.03 8.50 -49.16
C THR A 85 -73.05 7.39 -49.52
N ASP A 86 -71.75 7.70 -49.55
CA ASP A 86 -70.66 6.74 -49.63
C ASP A 86 -70.50 5.94 -48.32
N ASN A 87 -69.66 4.91 -48.34
CA ASN A 87 -69.31 4.10 -47.17
C ASN A 87 -67.81 4.15 -46.84
N CYS A 88 -67.13 5.24 -47.20
CA CYS A 88 -65.71 5.39 -46.87
C CYS A 88 -65.52 5.55 -45.36
N ASP A 89 -64.33 5.15 -44.87
CA ASP A 89 -63.94 5.41 -43.49
C ASP A 89 -63.89 6.93 -43.22
N ALA A 90 -64.12 7.35 -41.97
CA ALA A 90 -63.96 8.76 -41.58
C ALA A 90 -62.53 9.29 -41.80
N ASN A 91 -61.55 8.37 -41.86
CA ASN A 91 -60.15 8.63 -42.15
C ASN A 91 -59.77 8.31 -43.61
N ALA A 92 -60.74 8.26 -44.53
CA ALA A 92 -60.53 8.08 -45.97
C ALA A 92 -61.01 9.27 -46.80
N ALA A 93 -60.40 9.46 -47.97
CA ALA A 93 -60.83 10.39 -49.00
C ALA A 93 -61.75 9.68 -50.01
N CYS A 94 -63.04 10.04 -50.01
CA CYS A 94 -63.98 9.62 -51.06
C CYS A 94 -63.68 10.35 -52.37
N THR A 95 -63.41 9.59 -53.44
CA THR A 95 -63.25 10.11 -54.81
C THR A 95 -64.36 9.58 -55.69
N ASN A 96 -65.16 10.48 -56.28
CA ASN A 96 -66.26 10.09 -57.16
C ASN A 96 -65.76 9.57 -58.51
N THR A 97 -66.38 8.51 -59.01
CA THR A 97 -66.18 7.98 -60.36
C THR A 97 -67.53 7.83 -61.06
N THR A 98 -67.56 7.49 -62.35
CA THR A 98 -68.84 7.42 -63.06
C THR A 98 -69.62 6.16 -62.69
N GLY A 99 -70.75 6.33 -61.98
CA GLY A 99 -71.60 5.25 -61.48
C GLY A 99 -71.06 4.51 -60.24
N SER A 100 -70.05 5.05 -59.55
CA SER A 100 -69.50 4.47 -58.31
C SER A 100 -68.52 5.45 -57.64
N PHE A 101 -68.00 5.13 -56.46
CA PHE A 101 -66.95 5.90 -55.80
C PHE A 101 -65.80 4.99 -55.36
N THR A 102 -64.62 5.57 -55.18
CA THR A 102 -63.44 4.89 -54.63
C THR A 102 -62.98 5.60 -53.37
N CYS A 103 -62.86 4.85 -52.28
CA CYS A 103 -62.25 5.31 -51.04
C CYS A 103 -60.74 5.03 -51.07
N ALA A 104 -59.95 5.91 -50.47
CA ALA A 104 -58.54 5.65 -50.15
C ALA A 104 -58.24 6.22 -48.77
N CYS A 105 -57.56 5.46 -47.90
CA CYS A 105 -57.16 5.97 -46.59
C CYS A 105 -56.29 7.23 -46.72
N ASN A 106 -56.46 8.16 -45.79
CA ASN A 106 -55.62 9.36 -45.69
C ASN A 106 -54.19 8.98 -45.28
N ALA A 107 -53.24 9.90 -45.44
CA ALA A 107 -51.88 9.73 -44.92
C ALA A 107 -51.90 9.46 -43.40
N GLY A 108 -50.98 8.61 -42.91
CA GLY A 108 -51.02 8.00 -41.57
C GLY A 108 -51.95 6.79 -41.39
N TYR A 109 -52.76 6.40 -42.38
CA TYR A 109 -53.71 5.29 -42.25
C TYR A 109 -53.54 4.19 -43.29
N GLU A 110 -53.65 2.93 -42.87
CA GLU A 110 -53.69 1.75 -43.73
C GLU A 110 -55.07 1.07 -43.72
N GLY A 111 -55.40 0.36 -44.81
CA GLY A 111 -56.70 -0.31 -44.97
C GLY A 111 -57.15 -0.40 -46.43
N ASP A 112 -58.45 -0.63 -46.63
CA ASP A 112 -59.09 -0.71 -47.96
C ASP A 112 -59.87 0.57 -48.35
N GLY A 113 -59.86 1.58 -47.48
CA GLY A 113 -60.61 2.83 -47.66
C GLY A 113 -62.04 2.80 -47.10
N VAL A 114 -62.62 1.61 -46.91
CA VAL A 114 -63.92 1.40 -46.23
C VAL A 114 -63.70 1.14 -44.74
N THR A 115 -62.55 0.54 -44.38
CA THR A 115 -61.98 0.54 -43.04
C THR A 115 -60.55 1.07 -43.13
N CYS A 116 -60.20 2.04 -42.27
CA CYS A 116 -58.85 2.60 -42.17
C CYS A 116 -58.38 2.64 -40.71
N THR A 117 -57.27 1.99 -40.42
CA THR A 117 -56.61 1.98 -39.10
C THR A 117 -55.33 2.82 -39.14
N ASN A 118 -54.97 3.42 -38.00
CA ASN A 118 -53.70 4.15 -37.90
C ASN A 118 -52.53 3.21 -38.17
N ILE A 119 -51.50 3.71 -38.86
CA ILE A 119 -50.23 3.02 -39.01
C ILE A 119 -49.46 3.23 -37.70
N ASP A 120 -49.04 2.14 -37.04
CA ASP A 120 -48.17 2.23 -35.85
C ASP A 120 -46.76 2.63 -36.29
N GLU A 121 -46.49 3.93 -36.24
CA GLU A 121 -45.23 4.52 -36.69
C GLU A 121 -44.09 4.30 -35.66
N CYS A 122 -44.44 3.75 -34.50
CA CYS A 122 -43.50 3.31 -33.47
C CYS A 122 -43.07 1.83 -33.61
N ALA A 123 -43.71 1.04 -34.49
CA ALA A 123 -43.44 -0.39 -34.65
C ALA A 123 -41.97 -0.72 -34.99
N GLU A 124 -41.30 0.11 -35.79
CA GLU A 124 -39.89 -0.02 -36.16
C GLU A 124 -38.92 0.60 -35.12
N SER A 125 -39.42 1.03 -33.96
CA SER A 125 -38.66 1.61 -32.84
C SER A 125 -37.75 2.79 -33.24
N PRO A 126 -38.30 3.90 -33.76
CA PRO A 126 -37.51 5.00 -34.31
C PRO A 126 -36.72 5.82 -33.28
N CYS A 127 -37.02 5.70 -31.98
CA CYS A 127 -36.39 6.47 -30.91
C CYS A 127 -35.14 5.77 -30.36
N GLN A 128 -34.03 6.51 -30.32
CA GLN A 128 -32.72 6.04 -29.84
C GLN A 128 -32.56 6.33 -28.34
N ASN A 129 -31.47 5.81 -27.76
CA ASN A 129 -31.04 6.10 -26.38
C ASN A 129 -32.10 5.87 -25.27
N GLY A 130 -33.07 5.00 -25.52
CA GLY A 130 -34.16 4.69 -24.58
C GLY A 130 -35.31 5.70 -24.54
N GLY A 131 -35.36 6.65 -25.50
CA GLY A 131 -36.50 7.56 -25.66
C GLY A 131 -37.81 6.81 -25.93
N THR A 132 -38.91 7.32 -25.38
CA THR A 132 -40.24 6.70 -25.54
C THR A 132 -40.88 7.18 -26.84
N CYS A 133 -41.30 6.25 -27.69
CA CYS A 133 -42.01 6.58 -28.92
C CYS A 133 -43.50 6.82 -28.64
N VAL A 134 -44.02 7.92 -29.16
CA VAL A 134 -45.44 8.30 -29.13
C VAL A 134 -45.95 8.29 -30.57
N ASP A 135 -46.88 7.36 -30.83
CA ASP A 135 -47.58 7.21 -32.11
C ASP A 135 -48.44 8.44 -32.41
N GLY A 136 -48.49 8.83 -33.68
CA GLY A 136 -49.21 10.03 -34.14
C GLY A 136 -50.07 9.71 -35.36
N ILE A 137 -50.19 10.67 -36.28
CA ILE A 137 -50.83 10.45 -37.59
C ILE A 137 -49.83 10.92 -38.64
N ASP A 138 -49.34 10.02 -39.50
CA ASP A 138 -48.32 10.31 -40.52
C ASP A 138 -46.99 10.83 -39.91
N SER A 139 -46.78 10.61 -38.59
CA SER A 139 -45.67 11.12 -37.79
C SER A 139 -45.60 10.53 -36.35
N ALA A 140 -44.55 9.77 -36.05
CA ALA A 140 -44.16 9.47 -34.66
C ALA A 140 -43.39 10.64 -34.00
N THR A 141 -43.51 10.77 -32.67
CA THR A 141 -42.73 11.72 -31.84
C THR A 141 -41.95 10.97 -30.76
N CYS A 142 -40.69 11.33 -30.54
CA CYS A 142 -39.86 10.74 -29.48
C CYS A 142 -39.81 11.63 -28.22
N GLU A 143 -40.25 11.10 -27.08
CA GLU A 143 -40.01 11.69 -25.76
C GLU A 143 -38.65 11.21 -25.22
N CYS A 144 -37.66 12.11 -25.26
CA CYS A 144 -36.30 11.77 -24.86
C CYS A 144 -36.15 11.64 -23.34
N LEU A 145 -35.30 10.70 -22.92
CA LEU A 145 -34.84 10.64 -21.54
C LEU A 145 -33.96 11.87 -21.21
N PRO A 146 -33.91 12.30 -19.95
CA PRO A 146 -32.98 13.35 -19.51
C PRO A 146 -31.54 13.01 -19.92
N GLY A 147 -30.80 14.01 -20.42
CA GLY A 147 -29.50 13.86 -21.06
C GLY A 147 -29.53 13.73 -22.59
N PHE A 148 -30.69 13.49 -23.22
CA PHE A 148 -30.77 13.33 -24.68
C PHE A 148 -31.68 14.36 -25.39
N THR A 149 -31.31 14.67 -26.64
CA THR A 149 -32.00 15.60 -27.54
C THR A 149 -31.90 15.13 -29.00
N GLY A 150 -32.54 15.86 -29.91
CA GLY A 150 -32.70 15.46 -31.32
C GLY A 150 -34.08 14.86 -31.62
N ALA A 151 -34.39 14.68 -32.90
CA ALA A 151 -35.75 14.27 -33.33
C ALA A 151 -36.05 12.79 -33.04
N SER A 152 -35.00 11.97 -32.93
CA SER A 152 -35.01 10.56 -32.54
C SER A 152 -34.21 10.33 -31.25
N CYS A 153 -33.95 11.38 -30.45
CA CYS A 153 -33.11 11.35 -29.25
C CYS A 153 -31.65 10.92 -29.51
N GLU A 154 -31.16 11.18 -30.72
CA GLU A 154 -29.86 10.74 -31.24
C GLU A 154 -28.63 11.48 -30.66
N THR A 155 -28.84 12.60 -29.97
CA THR A 155 -27.78 13.50 -29.50
C THR A 155 -27.72 13.50 -27.98
N ASP A 156 -26.57 13.12 -27.40
CA ASP A 156 -26.26 13.35 -25.98
C ASP A 156 -26.09 14.86 -25.75
N ILE A 157 -26.55 15.37 -24.61
CA ILE A 157 -26.48 16.80 -24.28
C ILE A 157 -25.11 17.08 -23.64
N ASP A 158 -24.27 17.83 -24.35
CA ASP A 158 -22.98 18.32 -23.86
C ASP A 158 -23.19 19.24 -22.64
N GLU A 159 -23.01 18.67 -21.46
CA GLU A 159 -23.20 19.34 -20.16
C GLU A 159 -21.93 20.09 -19.73
N CYS A 160 -20.86 20.00 -20.52
CA CYS A 160 -19.65 20.80 -20.41
C CYS A 160 -19.71 22.12 -21.21
N ALA A 161 -20.69 22.30 -22.11
CA ALA A 161 -20.83 23.47 -22.97
C ALA A 161 -20.90 24.82 -22.21
N GLU A 162 -21.54 24.84 -21.03
CA GLU A 162 -21.64 26.02 -20.15
C GLU A 162 -20.43 26.20 -19.21
N SER A 163 -19.39 25.35 -19.35
CA SER A 163 -18.15 25.39 -18.56
C SER A 163 -18.36 25.35 -17.04
N PRO A 164 -18.97 24.28 -16.48
CA PRO A 164 -19.32 24.21 -15.05
C PRO A 164 -18.11 24.15 -14.11
N CYS A 165 -16.99 23.56 -14.56
CA CYS A 165 -15.80 23.37 -13.73
C CYS A 165 -15.00 24.67 -13.55
N GLN A 166 -14.69 24.99 -12.29
CA GLN A 166 -13.97 26.18 -11.88
C GLN A 166 -12.47 25.88 -11.70
N ASN A 167 -11.68 26.93 -11.43
CA ASN A 167 -10.26 26.84 -11.09
C ASN A 167 -9.34 26.07 -12.07
N GLY A 168 -9.79 25.89 -13.33
CA GLY A 168 -9.05 25.17 -14.36
C GLY A 168 -9.26 23.65 -14.37
N GLY A 169 -10.20 23.13 -13.59
CA GLY A 169 -10.59 21.72 -13.63
C GLY A 169 -11.09 21.28 -15.02
N THR A 170 -10.81 20.04 -15.41
CA THR A 170 -11.22 19.49 -16.70
C THR A 170 -12.64 18.96 -16.62
N CYS A 171 -13.51 19.40 -17.54
CA CYS A 171 -14.89 18.92 -17.60
C CYS A 171 -14.99 17.62 -18.39
N VAL A 172 -15.61 16.61 -17.78
CA VAL A 172 -15.93 15.32 -18.38
C VAL A 172 -17.46 15.21 -18.50
N ASP A 173 -17.91 15.03 -19.74
CA ASP A 173 -19.31 14.96 -20.14
C ASP A 173 -19.90 13.54 -20.00
N GLY A 174 -21.23 13.45 -20.01
CA GLY A 174 -21.94 12.25 -20.45
C GLY A 174 -23.25 11.96 -19.71
N ILE A 175 -24.34 11.77 -20.45
CA ILE A 175 -25.69 11.35 -20.02
C ILE A 175 -26.13 11.92 -18.66
N ASN A 176 -26.66 13.14 -18.68
CA ASN A 176 -27.35 13.79 -17.56
C ASN A 176 -26.50 13.93 -16.27
N ARG A 177 -25.18 14.08 -16.42
CA ARG A 177 -24.27 14.52 -15.36
C ARG A 177 -22.97 15.05 -15.99
N THR A 178 -22.53 16.21 -15.53
CA THR A 178 -21.13 16.64 -15.66
C THR A 178 -20.28 16.02 -14.54
N THR A 179 -18.99 15.80 -14.78
CA THR A 179 -18.00 15.44 -13.76
C THR A 179 -16.75 16.30 -13.94
N CYS A 180 -16.31 16.98 -12.89
CA CYS A 180 -15.11 17.83 -12.94
C CYS A 180 -13.89 17.09 -12.38
N GLU A 181 -12.85 16.93 -13.19
CA GLU A 181 -11.52 16.48 -12.76
C GLU A 181 -10.72 17.69 -12.29
N CYS A 182 -10.58 17.85 -10.97
CA CYS A 182 -9.92 19.00 -10.38
C CYS A 182 -8.40 18.97 -10.55
N LEU A 183 -7.81 20.15 -10.68
CA LEU A 183 -6.36 20.32 -10.55
C LEU A 183 -5.96 20.12 -9.07
N PRO A 184 -4.71 19.72 -8.81
CA PRO A 184 -4.14 19.73 -7.46
C PRO A 184 -4.34 21.08 -6.75
N GLY A 185 -4.54 21.05 -5.43
CA GLY A 185 -5.00 22.19 -4.62
C GLY A 185 -6.53 22.43 -4.60
N PHE A 186 -7.34 21.80 -5.46
CA PHE A 186 -8.79 22.07 -5.54
C PHE A 186 -9.70 20.86 -5.30
N THR A 187 -10.87 21.12 -4.71
CA THR A 187 -11.92 20.14 -4.41
C THR A 187 -13.33 20.73 -4.58
N GLY A 188 -14.35 19.92 -4.33
CA GLY A 188 -15.77 20.24 -4.58
C GLY A 188 -16.30 19.69 -5.90
N ALA A 189 -17.62 19.68 -6.07
CA ALA A 189 -18.27 19.06 -7.24
C ALA A 189 -17.97 19.77 -8.57
N ASN A 190 -17.59 21.04 -8.50
CA ASN A 190 -17.22 21.90 -9.62
C ASN A 190 -15.78 22.42 -9.47
N CYS A 191 -14.96 21.82 -8.60
CA CYS A 191 -13.63 22.30 -8.22
C CYS A 191 -13.64 23.74 -7.64
N GLU A 192 -14.74 24.11 -6.98
CA GLU A 192 -15.02 25.46 -6.48
C GLU A 192 -14.37 25.79 -5.12
N THR A 193 -13.73 24.81 -4.47
CA THR A 193 -13.19 24.91 -3.11
C THR A 193 -11.67 24.75 -3.16
N ASP A 194 -10.92 25.73 -2.64
CA ASP A 194 -9.50 25.56 -2.30
C ASP A 194 -9.37 24.52 -1.18
N ILE A 195 -8.34 23.67 -1.26
CA ILE A 195 -7.97 22.76 -0.17
C ILE A 195 -7.14 23.57 0.83
N ASP A 196 -7.71 23.86 2.00
CA ASP A 196 -6.99 24.47 3.13
C ASP A 196 -5.88 23.53 3.61
N GLU A 197 -4.68 23.73 3.07
CA GLU A 197 -3.51 22.91 3.34
C GLU A 197 -2.92 23.20 4.73
N CYS A 198 -3.41 24.25 5.39
CA CYS A 198 -3.15 24.56 6.79
C CYS A 198 -4.09 23.85 7.79
N ALA A 199 -5.16 23.19 7.32
CA ALA A 199 -6.18 22.58 8.20
C ALA A 199 -5.63 21.51 9.16
N GLU A 200 -4.62 20.75 8.76
CA GLU A 200 -3.94 19.75 9.61
C GLU A 200 -2.80 20.36 10.46
N SER A 201 -2.64 21.69 10.46
CA SER A 201 -1.57 22.42 11.16
C SER A 201 -0.16 21.91 10.81
N PRO A 202 0.25 21.94 9.52
CA PRO A 202 1.49 21.32 9.05
C PRO A 202 2.76 22.00 9.57
N CYS A 203 2.67 23.28 9.97
CA CYS A 203 3.77 24.05 10.56
C CYS A 203 3.95 23.68 12.03
N GLN A 204 5.13 23.18 12.36
CA GLN A 204 5.54 22.78 13.70
C GLN A 204 5.92 24.01 14.54
N ASN A 205 6.18 23.78 15.83
CA ASN A 205 6.84 24.73 16.73
C ASN A 205 6.21 26.14 16.83
N GLY A 206 4.91 26.25 16.54
CA GLY A 206 4.18 27.52 16.59
C GLY A 206 4.37 28.42 15.35
N GLY A 207 4.96 27.90 14.27
CA GLY A 207 5.05 28.60 12.98
C GLY A 207 3.66 28.94 12.42
N THR A 208 3.52 30.13 11.84
CA THR A 208 2.26 30.61 11.27
C THR A 208 2.06 30.05 9.87
N CYS A 209 1.09 29.14 9.71
CA CYS A 209 0.74 28.60 8.41
C CYS A 209 -0.02 29.63 7.56
N THR A 210 0.46 29.85 6.34
CA THR A 210 -0.25 30.59 5.29
C THR A 210 -0.65 29.61 4.18
N ASP A 211 -1.95 29.56 3.92
CA ASP A 211 -2.57 28.72 2.92
C ASP A 211 -2.22 29.16 1.48
N GLY A 212 -2.40 28.26 0.51
CA GLY A 212 -1.99 28.50 -0.88
C GLY A 212 -2.76 27.66 -1.88
N ILE A 213 -2.08 27.26 -2.96
CA ILE A 213 -2.67 26.41 -4.01
C ILE A 213 -1.67 25.28 -4.23
N ASP A 214 -2.02 24.05 -3.84
CA ASP A 214 -1.16 22.86 -3.91
C ASP A 214 0.16 23.03 -3.12
N ARG A 215 0.16 23.92 -2.11
CA ARG A 215 1.25 24.22 -1.15
C ARG A 215 0.78 25.20 -0.06
N TYR A 216 1.12 24.92 1.19
CA TYR A 216 1.18 25.91 2.26
C TYR A 216 2.52 26.66 2.26
N THR A 217 2.68 27.64 3.15
CA THR A 217 3.97 28.26 3.50
C THR A 217 3.98 28.61 4.98
N CYS A 218 5.00 28.15 5.72
CA CYS A 218 5.15 28.46 7.13
C CYS A 218 6.01 29.74 7.34
N GLU A 219 5.47 30.72 8.05
CA GLU A 219 6.26 31.81 8.63
C GLU A 219 6.73 31.37 10.03
N CYS A 220 8.01 30.97 10.13
CA CYS A 220 8.58 30.46 11.36
C CYS A 220 8.80 31.56 12.41
N LEU A 221 8.64 31.18 13.68
CA LEU A 221 9.09 32.02 14.79
C LEU A 221 10.64 32.16 14.74
N PRO A 222 11.22 33.22 15.33
CA PRO A 222 12.66 33.37 15.39
C PRO A 222 13.36 32.11 15.89
N THR A 223 14.57 31.85 15.39
CA THR A 223 15.38 30.65 15.67
C THR A 223 14.87 29.31 15.13
N TYR A 224 13.64 29.19 14.59
CA TYR A 224 13.26 28.04 13.76
C TYR A 224 13.53 28.27 12.27
N GLU A 225 13.90 27.21 11.57
CA GLU A 225 14.05 27.14 10.11
C GLU A 225 13.46 25.84 9.53
N GLY A 226 13.65 25.63 8.22
CA GLY A 226 13.06 24.53 7.46
C GLY A 226 11.76 24.90 6.75
N THR A 227 11.12 23.93 6.10
CA THR A 227 9.89 24.14 5.29
C THR A 227 8.60 24.12 6.10
N ARG A 228 8.67 23.55 7.29
CA ARG A 228 7.61 23.32 8.27
C ARG A 228 7.95 23.93 9.64
N CYS A 229 9.06 24.65 9.78
CA CYS A 229 9.63 25.10 11.07
C CYS A 229 10.10 23.93 11.95
N GLU A 230 10.59 22.88 11.30
CA GLU A 230 11.01 21.57 11.83
C GLU A 230 12.44 21.55 12.39
N ALA A 231 13.26 22.57 12.10
CA ALA A 231 14.66 22.66 12.52
C ALA A 231 14.96 23.97 13.26
N CYS A 232 16.08 24.03 13.98
CA CYS A 232 16.57 25.24 14.66
C CYS A 232 17.76 25.85 13.91
N GLU A 233 17.75 27.17 13.66
CA GLU A 233 18.89 27.88 13.06
C GLU A 233 20.02 28.00 14.10
N GLY A 234 21.04 27.15 13.97
CA GLY A 234 22.08 26.89 14.98
C GLY A 234 23.06 28.04 15.24
N SER A 235 22.60 29.09 15.94
CA SER A 235 23.45 30.16 16.48
C SER A 235 23.75 29.95 17.97
N LEU A 236 24.94 29.41 18.26
CA LEU A 236 25.48 29.04 19.58
C LEU A 236 25.77 30.24 20.52
N ALA A 237 24.79 31.13 20.71
CA ALA A 237 24.97 32.48 21.25
C ALA A 237 23.79 33.03 22.07
N ASP A 238 22.72 32.24 22.31
CA ASP A 238 21.72 32.58 23.31
C ASP A 238 21.87 31.70 24.57
N CYS A 239 21.72 32.36 25.72
CA CYS A 239 21.89 31.82 27.06
C CYS A 239 20.86 32.44 28.03
N ASN A 240 19.82 33.10 27.50
CA ASN A 240 18.99 34.06 28.24
C ASN A 240 17.80 33.40 28.98
N GLY A 241 17.25 32.30 28.45
CA GLY A 241 16.20 31.50 29.11
C GLY A 241 14.85 32.20 29.28
N LEU A 242 14.50 33.17 28.41
CA LEU A 242 13.19 33.79 28.41
C LEU A 242 12.28 33.09 27.40
N THR A 243 11.08 32.70 27.84
CA THR A 243 10.14 31.86 27.09
C THR A 243 9.42 32.59 25.94
N SER A 244 10.16 33.21 25.01
CA SER A 244 9.58 34.00 23.90
C SER A 244 10.39 34.05 22.59
N ASP A 245 11.56 33.41 22.53
CA ASP A 245 12.39 33.27 21.32
C ASP A 245 12.35 31.82 20.81
N GLY A 246 12.71 30.85 21.66
CA GLY A 246 12.31 29.45 21.55
C GLY A 246 13.05 28.62 20.50
N CYS A 247 14.25 28.17 20.81
CA CYS A 247 14.81 26.90 20.29
C CYS A 247 15.59 26.19 21.41
N GLU A 248 14.99 26.13 22.61
CA GLU A 248 15.51 25.31 23.71
C GLU A 248 15.09 23.84 23.50
N VAL A 249 15.75 23.16 22.55
CA VAL A 249 16.16 21.78 22.83
C VAL A 249 16.94 21.80 24.15
N ASN A 250 16.77 20.77 24.99
CA ASN A 250 17.23 20.74 26.38
C ASN A 250 18.75 20.51 26.50
N LEU A 251 19.53 21.42 25.88
CA LEU A 251 20.98 21.37 25.76
C LEU A 251 21.63 21.13 27.12
N GLN A 252 22.08 19.90 27.31
CA GLN A 252 22.91 19.42 28.41
C GLN A 252 24.35 19.95 28.32
N SER A 253 24.53 20.99 27.48
CA SER A 253 25.46 22.11 27.62
C SER A 253 26.79 21.69 28.19
N ASP A 254 27.55 21.00 27.34
CA ASP A 254 28.91 20.59 27.61
C ASP A 254 29.77 21.76 28.14
N ALA A 255 30.93 21.43 28.71
CA ALA A 255 31.84 22.44 29.23
C ALA A 255 32.22 23.51 28.18
N SER A 256 32.22 23.20 26.87
CA SER A 256 32.44 24.21 25.82
C SER A 256 31.24 25.16 25.65
N HIS A 257 30.01 24.67 25.66
CA HIS A 257 28.78 25.45 25.55
C HIS A 257 28.61 26.40 26.75
N CYS A 258 28.81 25.88 27.97
CA CYS A 258 28.87 26.70 29.19
C CYS A 258 29.90 27.83 29.08
N ASN A 259 31.11 27.52 28.58
CA ASN A 259 32.17 28.51 28.39
C ASN A 259 31.85 29.53 27.28
N ALA A 260 31.08 29.18 26.24
CA ALA A 260 30.60 30.12 25.23
C ALA A 260 29.64 31.15 25.85
N CYS A 261 28.74 30.71 26.73
CA CYS A 261 27.92 31.56 27.59
C CYS A 261 28.73 32.28 28.71
N ASN A 262 30.05 32.11 28.76
CA ASN A 262 30.96 32.68 29.78
C ASN A 262 30.60 32.26 31.23
N LEU A 263 29.96 31.10 31.38
CA LEU A 263 29.56 30.45 32.63
C LEU A 263 30.51 29.29 32.95
N ALA A 264 31.11 29.32 34.13
CA ALA A 264 32.05 28.31 34.59
C ALA A 264 31.36 27.31 35.55
N CYS A 265 30.61 26.37 34.98
CA CYS A 265 29.88 25.35 35.73
C CYS A 265 30.80 24.20 36.21
N ALA A 266 30.39 23.52 37.27
CA ALA A 266 31.10 22.33 37.77
C ALA A 266 30.82 21.10 36.88
N ALA A 267 31.68 20.08 36.95
CA ALA A 267 31.47 18.85 36.22
C ALA A 267 30.20 18.13 36.74
N GLY A 268 29.18 18.02 35.89
CA GLY A 268 27.84 17.49 36.23
C GLY A 268 26.79 18.56 36.55
N GLU A 269 27.07 19.85 36.32
CA GLU A 269 26.08 20.93 36.24
C GLU A 269 25.84 21.31 34.77
N ILE A 270 24.60 21.69 34.43
CA ILE A 270 24.21 22.22 33.12
C ILE A 270 24.00 23.74 33.20
N CYS A 271 24.15 24.50 32.11
CA CYS A 271 23.79 25.92 32.11
C CYS A 271 22.35 26.14 31.62
N SER A 272 21.48 26.66 32.48
CA SER A 272 20.08 26.98 32.16
C SER A 272 19.63 28.24 32.90
N ASN A 273 18.76 29.04 32.29
CA ASN A 273 18.25 30.29 32.86
C ASN A 273 19.38 31.25 33.29
N GLY A 274 20.47 31.33 32.52
CA GLY A 274 21.64 32.17 32.82
C GLY A 274 22.47 31.75 34.04
N GLY A 275 22.32 30.51 34.53
CA GLY A 275 23.06 29.99 35.69
C GLY A 275 23.39 28.51 35.59
N CYS A 276 24.40 28.06 36.33
CA CYS A 276 24.70 26.65 36.48
C CYS A 276 23.68 26.00 37.42
N GLN A 277 23.02 24.94 36.95
CA GLN A 277 22.01 24.17 37.70
C GLN A 277 22.46 22.72 37.86
N THR A 278 22.03 22.09 38.96
CA THR A 278 22.01 20.62 39.01
C THR A 278 20.93 20.11 38.05
N PRO A 279 21.25 19.22 37.10
CA PRO A 279 20.26 18.67 36.17
C PRO A 279 19.07 18.01 36.90
N PRO A 280 17.85 18.05 36.34
CA PRO A 280 16.67 17.43 36.94
C PRO A 280 16.83 15.92 37.20
N SER A 281 16.10 15.40 38.18
CA SER A 281 16.14 13.99 38.57
C SER A 281 15.48 13.09 37.51
N GLY A 282 16.26 12.71 36.50
CA GLY A 282 15.86 11.91 35.33
C GLY A 282 16.69 12.32 34.12
N GLN A 283 16.81 13.62 33.91
CA GLN A 283 17.57 14.26 32.81
C GLN A 283 19.06 14.44 33.18
N VAL A 284 19.73 13.35 33.55
CA VAL A 284 21.18 13.34 33.80
C VAL A 284 21.82 12.35 32.81
N PRO A 285 22.69 12.80 31.89
CA PRO A 285 23.29 11.93 30.90
C PRO A 285 24.19 10.93 31.63
N GLY A 286 23.91 9.64 31.46
CA GLY A 286 24.64 8.60 32.18
C GLY A 286 24.39 8.53 33.69
N THR A 287 23.13 8.61 34.14
CA THR A 287 22.71 7.92 35.39
C THR A 287 22.03 6.58 35.06
N PRO A 288 22.78 5.44 35.03
CA PRO A 288 22.26 4.09 34.78
C PRO A 288 20.98 3.70 35.52
N ILE A 289 19.83 3.77 34.84
CA ILE A 289 18.56 3.25 35.36
C ILE A 289 18.67 1.72 35.41
N SER A 290 18.79 1.18 36.63
CA SER A 290 19.15 -0.22 36.85
C SER A 290 18.02 -0.99 37.51
N THR A 291 17.16 -1.64 36.70
CA THR A 291 16.15 -2.58 37.19
C THR A 291 16.79 -3.90 37.59
N SER A 292 16.26 -4.57 38.62
CA SER A 292 16.71 -5.91 39.01
C SER A 292 16.02 -6.97 38.15
N ALA A 293 16.79 -7.65 37.30
CA ALA A 293 16.38 -8.79 36.51
C ALA A 293 16.97 -10.08 37.12
N PRO A 294 16.26 -10.76 38.05
CA PRO A 294 16.79 -11.92 38.78
C PRO A 294 17.06 -13.15 37.89
N HIS A 295 16.65 -13.12 36.63
CA HIS A 295 16.74 -14.21 35.66
C HIS A 295 18.02 -14.18 34.79
N ASN A 296 18.96 -13.25 35.07
CA ASN A 296 20.24 -13.05 34.36
C ASN A 296 20.02 -12.67 32.87
N PRO A 297 19.90 -11.36 32.57
CA PRO A 297 19.53 -10.88 31.24
C PRO A 297 20.67 -11.05 30.23
N LEU A 298 20.37 -11.58 29.05
CA LEU A 298 21.36 -11.90 28.00
C LEU A 298 21.30 -10.96 26.79
N ALA A 299 20.11 -10.61 26.32
CA ALA A 299 19.94 -9.73 25.16
C ALA A 299 18.66 -8.89 25.24
N PRO A 300 18.73 -7.57 24.97
CA PRO A 300 17.56 -6.71 24.82
C PRO A 300 17.08 -6.66 23.37
N ALA A 301 15.78 -6.37 23.19
CA ALA A 301 15.21 -5.75 22.01
C ALA A 301 14.32 -4.58 22.48
N VAL A 302 14.05 -3.62 21.60
CA VAL A 302 13.24 -2.44 21.90
C VAL A 302 12.14 -2.32 20.85
N ALA A 303 10.89 -2.15 21.29
CA ALA A 303 9.71 -1.92 20.45
C ALA A 303 8.51 -1.54 21.34
N ASP A 304 7.55 -0.78 20.82
CA ASP A 304 6.22 -0.72 21.44
C ASP A 304 5.52 -2.08 21.26
N VAL A 305 5.24 -2.80 22.34
CA VAL A 305 4.48 -4.06 22.31
C VAL A 305 3.13 -3.94 23.04
N ASN A 306 2.80 -2.76 23.55
CA ASN A 306 1.61 -2.48 24.36
C ASN A 306 0.62 -1.50 23.68
N GLY A 307 1.03 -0.85 22.59
CA GLY A 307 0.21 0.00 21.74
C GLY A 307 -0.08 1.39 22.30
N ASP A 308 0.71 1.87 23.28
CA ASP A 308 0.56 3.22 23.85
C ASP A 308 1.47 4.29 23.20
N GLY A 309 2.37 3.87 22.31
CA GLY A 309 3.30 4.75 21.59
C GLY A 309 4.63 5.03 22.31
N ALA A 310 4.84 4.50 23.52
CA ALA A 310 6.15 4.47 24.16
C ALA A 310 6.91 3.18 23.78
N LEU A 311 8.23 3.23 23.74
CA LEU A 311 9.04 2.05 23.45
C LEU A 311 9.27 1.19 24.71
N ASP A 312 8.89 -0.09 24.62
CA ASP A 312 9.12 -1.08 25.67
C ASP A 312 10.47 -1.79 25.48
N ILE A 313 11.05 -2.29 26.57
CA ILE A 313 12.26 -3.11 26.52
C ILE A 313 11.93 -4.58 26.80
N LEU A 314 12.20 -5.44 25.81
CA LEU A 314 12.07 -6.88 25.89
C LEU A 314 13.44 -7.51 26.15
N VAL A 315 13.52 -8.49 27.04
CA VAL A 315 14.80 -9.08 27.47
C VAL A 315 14.74 -10.60 27.47
N ALA A 316 15.61 -11.21 26.67
CA ALA A 316 15.89 -12.63 26.70
C ALA A 316 16.76 -12.98 27.93
N ASN A 317 16.27 -13.89 28.78
CA ASN A 317 16.96 -14.29 30.01
C ASN A 317 17.62 -15.68 29.93
N GLY A 318 18.73 -15.82 30.66
CA GLY A 318 19.49 -17.06 30.75
C GLY A 318 19.60 -17.60 32.17
N GLU A 319 18.63 -18.43 32.57
CA GLU A 319 18.54 -18.94 33.93
C GLU A 319 19.70 -19.89 34.31
N SER A 320 20.56 -19.44 35.22
CA SER A 320 21.76 -20.17 35.64
C SER A 320 21.48 -21.23 36.73
N GLY A 321 20.67 -22.24 36.37
CA GLY A 321 19.92 -23.10 37.31
C GLY A 321 20.24 -24.60 37.36
N SER A 322 21.49 -25.04 37.13
CA SER A 322 21.94 -26.46 37.14
C SER A 322 21.47 -27.34 35.97
N SER A 323 22.12 -28.50 35.79
CA SER A 323 21.87 -29.46 34.69
C SER A 323 20.63 -30.34 34.91
N MET A 324 19.55 -29.81 35.49
CA MET A 324 18.33 -30.56 35.83
C MET A 324 17.02 -29.89 35.44
N THR A 325 16.99 -28.55 35.34
CA THR A 325 15.88 -27.78 34.75
C THR A 325 16.44 -26.56 34.03
N PRO A 326 16.86 -26.69 32.76
CA PRO A 326 17.09 -25.52 31.93
C PRO A 326 15.73 -24.92 31.55
N SER A 327 15.57 -23.62 31.78
CA SER A 327 14.43 -22.83 31.32
C SER A 327 14.93 -21.50 30.76
N GLY A 328 14.21 -20.99 29.78
CA GLY A 328 14.32 -19.63 29.26
C GLY A 328 13.06 -18.84 29.59
N SER A 329 13.23 -17.53 29.61
CA SER A 329 12.19 -16.60 30.00
C SER A 329 12.39 -15.24 29.33
N LEU A 330 11.25 -14.58 29.11
CA LEU A 330 11.14 -13.23 28.61
C LEU A 330 10.80 -12.31 29.78
N SER A 331 11.57 -11.24 29.95
CA SER A 331 11.16 -10.09 30.78
C SER A 331 10.76 -8.95 29.87
N VAL A 332 9.71 -8.22 30.24
CA VAL A 332 9.20 -7.04 29.52
C VAL A 332 9.12 -5.90 30.52
N PHE A 333 9.62 -4.74 30.10
CA PHE A 333 9.60 -3.49 30.85
C PHE A 333 8.85 -2.47 30.02
N HIS A 334 7.60 -2.16 30.37
CA HIS A 334 6.81 -1.20 29.60
C HIS A 334 7.35 0.22 29.80
N GLY A 335 7.44 0.98 28.72
CA GLY A 335 7.92 2.36 28.73
C GLY A 335 6.96 3.33 29.43
N ASN A 336 7.39 4.58 29.60
CA ASN A 336 6.50 5.71 29.91
C ASN A 336 6.72 6.92 28.98
N GLY A 337 7.61 6.79 27.98
CA GLY A 337 8.02 7.91 27.11
C GLY A 337 8.89 8.96 27.80
N ASP A 338 9.64 8.57 28.84
CA ASP A 338 10.57 9.43 29.60
C ASP A 338 11.84 8.67 30.03
N ALA A 339 12.19 7.59 29.32
CA ALA A 339 13.21 6.59 29.67
C ALA A 339 13.04 5.92 31.06
N ILE A 340 11.91 6.12 31.77
CA ILE A 340 11.54 5.37 32.97
C ILE A 340 10.61 4.22 32.57
N PHE A 341 10.73 3.09 33.28
CA PHE A 341 10.02 1.86 32.96
C PHE A 341 9.11 1.38 34.11
N GLN A 342 8.01 0.73 33.74
CA GLN A 342 7.14 0.01 34.64
C GLN A 342 7.83 -1.23 35.24
N PRO A 343 7.29 -1.81 36.34
CA PRO A 343 7.82 -3.03 36.94
C PRO A 343 7.86 -4.22 35.96
N GLU A 344 8.87 -5.09 36.12
CA GLU A 344 9.10 -6.30 35.30
C GLU A 344 7.84 -7.16 35.16
N LEU A 345 7.36 -7.33 33.93
CA LEU A 345 6.43 -8.38 33.53
C LEU A 345 7.23 -9.58 33.04
N TYR A 346 6.97 -10.76 33.60
CA TYR A 346 7.84 -11.93 33.45
C TYR A 346 7.08 -13.16 32.93
N THR A 347 7.53 -13.71 31.80
CA THR A 347 6.94 -14.91 31.17
C THR A 347 7.99 -16.02 31.00
N ALA A 348 7.82 -17.09 31.76
CA ALA A 348 8.65 -18.30 31.66
C ALA A 348 8.05 -19.34 30.71
N GLY A 349 8.90 -20.18 30.11
CA GLY A 349 8.43 -21.41 29.47
C GLY A 349 9.33 -22.00 28.38
N ALA A 350 10.30 -21.23 27.86
CA ALA A 350 11.20 -21.72 26.83
C ALA A 350 12.06 -22.90 27.34
N PRO A 351 12.36 -23.91 26.50
CA PRO A 351 12.95 -25.19 26.91
C PRO A 351 14.44 -25.12 27.24
N LEU A 352 15.11 -24.02 26.88
CA LEU A 352 16.48 -23.67 27.21
C LEU A 352 16.55 -22.15 27.42
N SER A 353 17.62 -21.68 28.05
CA SER A 353 17.95 -20.25 28.19
C SER A 353 17.84 -19.47 26.88
N SER A 354 17.28 -18.26 26.88
CA SER A 354 17.05 -17.45 25.69
C SER A 354 18.26 -16.54 25.43
N ASN A 355 18.93 -16.65 24.27
CA ASN A 355 20.19 -15.91 24.00
C ASN A 355 19.99 -14.58 23.27
N ALA A 356 18.95 -14.48 22.47
CA ALA A 356 18.56 -13.29 21.70
C ALA A 356 17.03 -13.29 21.57
N VAL A 357 16.46 -12.10 21.40
CA VAL A 357 15.04 -11.82 21.20
C VAL A 357 14.86 -10.83 20.05
N VAL A 358 13.74 -10.94 19.34
CA VAL A 358 13.23 -9.90 18.44
C VAL A 358 11.75 -9.67 18.75
N ALA A 359 11.27 -8.44 18.56
CA ALA A 359 9.85 -8.11 18.55
C ALA A 359 9.37 -8.07 17.09
N VAL A 360 8.34 -8.85 16.75
CA VAL A 360 7.76 -8.94 15.39
C VAL A 360 6.40 -9.64 15.46
N ASP A 361 5.41 -9.19 14.69
CA ASP A 361 4.13 -9.91 14.55
C ASP A 361 4.35 -11.22 13.75
N VAL A 362 4.12 -12.39 14.37
CA VAL A 362 4.23 -13.71 13.68
C VAL A 362 2.86 -14.37 13.44
N ASP A 363 1.79 -13.69 13.79
CA ASP A 363 0.45 -14.24 13.98
C ASP A 363 -0.57 -13.60 13.02
N GLY A 364 -0.36 -12.32 12.71
CA GLY A 364 -1.11 -11.50 11.76
C GLY A 364 -2.20 -10.66 12.41
N ASP A 365 -2.16 -10.45 13.74
CA ASP A 365 -3.19 -9.70 14.48
C ASP A 365 -2.87 -8.20 14.65
N GLY A 366 -1.68 -7.76 14.23
CA GLY A 366 -1.21 -6.38 14.30
C GLY A 366 -0.44 -6.03 15.58
N TRP A 367 -0.19 -6.99 16.46
CA TRP A 367 0.60 -6.80 17.69
C TRP A 367 1.95 -7.49 17.57
N LEU A 368 2.99 -6.85 18.12
CA LEU A 368 4.33 -7.43 18.08
C LEU A 368 4.44 -8.57 19.10
N ASP A 369 4.66 -9.78 18.58
CA ASP A 369 5.06 -10.95 19.37
C ASP A 369 6.55 -10.89 19.73
N ALA A 370 7.01 -11.76 20.62
CA ALA A 370 8.42 -11.87 20.98
C ALA A 370 8.96 -13.28 20.65
N VAL A 371 9.96 -13.33 19.76
CA VAL A 371 10.60 -14.61 19.37
C VAL A 371 12.00 -14.68 19.96
N THR A 372 12.27 -15.73 20.76
CA THR A 372 13.60 -15.98 21.32
C THR A 372 14.29 -17.17 20.67
N VAL A 373 15.64 -17.16 20.62
CA VAL A 373 16.44 -18.34 20.25
C VAL A 373 16.95 -19.09 21.48
N ASP A 374 16.58 -20.36 21.59
CA ASP A 374 16.75 -21.16 22.79
C ASP A 374 18.08 -21.90 22.76
N GLY A 375 18.93 -21.68 23.75
CA GLY A 375 20.23 -22.31 23.83
C GLY A 375 21.03 -22.01 25.07
N GLN A 376 21.89 -22.93 25.47
CA GLN A 376 22.86 -22.71 26.55
C GLN A 376 24.27 -22.63 25.97
N THR A 377 24.98 -21.54 26.26
CA THR A 377 26.35 -21.29 25.75
C THR A 377 27.37 -22.35 26.18
N ASN A 378 27.08 -23.10 27.25
CA ASN A 378 27.88 -24.22 27.75
C ASN A 378 27.42 -25.61 27.25
N LEU A 379 26.25 -25.73 26.61
CA LEU A 379 25.71 -26.97 26.03
C LEU A 379 25.23 -26.76 24.58
N PRO A 380 26.07 -26.22 23.66
CA PRO A 380 25.63 -25.81 22.33
C PRO A 380 25.09 -26.96 21.46
N THR A 381 25.37 -28.22 21.80
CA THR A 381 24.81 -29.39 21.11
C THR A 381 23.32 -29.65 21.39
N SER A 382 22.69 -28.93 22.34
CA SER A 382 21.24 -28.99 22.60
C SER A 382 20.44 -27.80 22.07
N ASN A 383 21.10 -26.69 21.70
CA ASN A 383 20.45 -25.44 21.28
C ASN A 383 19.80 -25.61 19.89
N GLY A 384 18.52 -25.94 19.81
CA GLY A 384 17.90 -26.38 18.54
C GLY A 384 16.45 -25.93 18.34
N SER A 385 16.04 -24.86 19.02
CA SER A 385 14.71 -24.28 18.91
C SER A 385 14.71 -22.76 18.98
N ILE A 386 13.65 -22.17 18.43
CA ILE A 386 13.14 -20.86 18.82
C ILE A 386 11.91 -21.06 19.69
N SER A 387 11.58 -20.09 20.54
CA SER A 387 10.34 -20.04 21.31
C SER A 387 9.60 -18.74 21.02
N VAL A 388 8.34 -18.89 20.61
CA VAL A 388 7.42 -17.80 20.25
C VAL A 388 6.54 -17.50 21.46
N TYR A 389 6.72 -16.31 22.01
CA TYR A 389 5.85 -15.73 23.02
C TYR A 389 4.86 -14.84 22.27
N ARG A 390 3.60 -15.31 22.11
CA ARG A 390 2.59 -14.51 21.42
C ARG A 390 1.99 -13.46 22.33
N ASN A 391 1.74 -12.26 21.81
CA ASN A 391 1.06 -11.18 22.50
C ASN A 391 -0.41 -11.56 22.75
N LEU A 392 -1.01 -11.02 23.81
CA LEU A 392 -2.46 -11.15 24.08
C LEU A 392 -3.26 -9.98 23.48
N GLY A 393 -2.58 -9.07 22.78
CA GLY A 393 -3.14 -7.99 21.99
C GLY A 393 -4.15 -7.15 22.77
N PRO A 394 -5.32 -6.80 22.20
CA PRO A 394 -6.29 -5.92 22.86
C PRO A 394 -6.97 -6.55 24.09
N SER A 395 -6.69 -7.82 24.41
CA SER A 395 -7.22 -8.48 25.61
C SER A 395 -6.33 -8.30 26.85
N ALA A 396 -5.02 -8.16 26.65
CA ALA A 396 -4.03 -7.77 27.65
C ALA A 396 -2.76 -7.24 26.94
N PRO A 397 -2.74 -5.95 26.55
CA PRO A 397 -1.64 -5.40 25.76
C PRO A 397 -0.26 -5.58 26.41
N GLY A 398 0.76 -5.83 25.59
CA GLY A 398 2.13 -6.06 26.04
C GLY A 398 2.31 -7.23 27.00
N THR A 399 1.31 -8.11 27.11
CA THR A 399 1.34 -9.32 27.95
C THR A 399 1.39 -10.55 27.07
N PHE A 400 2.26 -11.51 27.41
CA PHE A 400 2.57 -12.63 26.54
C PHE A 400 2.02 -13.97 27.06
N ASP A 401 1.51 -14.78 26.15
CA ASP A 401 1.00 -16.13 26.39
C ASP A 401 2.13 -17.14 26.68
N THR A 402 1.78 -18.38 27.04
CA THR A 402 2.77 -19.45 27.27
C THR A 402 3.50 -19.77 25.96
N PRO A 403 4.85 -19.76 25.91
CA PRO A 403 5.58 -19.84 24.66
C PRO A 403 5.43 -21.19 23.95
N THR A 404 5.40 -21.14 22.61
CA THR A 404 5.40 -22.32 21.73
C THR A 404 6.75 -22.45 21.03
N SER A 405 7.40 -23.62 21.13
CA SER A 405 8.75 -23.83 20.60
C SER A 405 8.78 -24.58 19.26
N PHE A 406 9.54 -24.06 18.31
CA PHE A 406 9.75 -24.62 16.96
C PHE A 406 11.21 -25.01 16.77
N THR A 407 11.51 -26.10 16.06
CA THR A 407 12.90 -26.54 15.89
C THR A 407 13.59 -25.79 14.75
N THR A 408 14.83 -25.36 15.02
CA THR A 408 15.72 -24.76 14.01
C THR A 408 16.36 -25.80 13.09
N GLY A 409 16.12 -27.10 13.31
CA GLY A 409 16.65 -28.20 12.50
C GLY A 409 18.14 -28.49 12.71
N THR A 410 18.91 -27.55 13.29
CA THR A 410 20.32 -27.74 13.64
C THR A 410 20.61 -27.40 15.11
N PRO A 411 21.40 -28.21 15.84
CA PRO A 411 21.93 -27.82 17.13
C PRO A 411 22.93 -26.66 16.99
N GLY A 412 23.06 -25.83 18.01
CA GLY A 412 24.01 -24.72 18.07
C GLY A 412 23.42 -23.35 17.78
N SER A 413 22.10 -23.19 17.71
CA SER A 413 21.45 -21.89 17.53
C SER A 413 21.81 -20.92 18.67
N VAL A 414 22.15 -19.67 18.33
CA VAL A 414 22.62 -18.64 19.30
C VAL A 414 22.14 -17.21 19.04
N HIS A 415 21.78 -16.85 17.81
CA HIS A 415 21.28 -15.53 17.44
C HIS A 415 20.17 -15.68 16.40
N LEU A 416 19.27 -14.71 16.31
CA LEU A 416 18.27 -14.63 15.24
C LEU A 416 18.15 -13.21 14.70
N CYS A 417 17.46 -13.07 13.57
CA CYS A 417 16.75 -11.86 13.17
C CYS A 417 15.45 -12.26 12.46
N ALA A 418 14.51 -11.31 12.37
CA ALA A 418 13.23 -11.47 11.70
C ALA A 418 13.15 -10.57 10.45
N GLY A 419 12.19 -10.89 9.60
CA GLY A 419 11.80 -10.14 8.42
C GLY A 419 10.79 -10.97 7.64
N ASP A 420 10.08 -10.38 6.69
CA ASP A 420 9.37 -11.14 5.67
C ASP A 420 10.37 -11.46 4.55
N PHE A 421 10.70 -12.73 4.32
CA PHE A 421 11.71 -13.12 3.31
C PHE A 421 11.10 -13.66 2.00
N ASP A 422 9.80 -13.98 1.95
CA ASP A 422 9.11 -14.45 0.74
C ASP A 422 7.97 -13.53 0.22
N HIS A 423 7.67 -12.46 0.97
CA HIS A 423 6.66 -11.44 0.75
C HIS A 423 5.22 -12.01 0.69
N ASP A 424 4.90 -13.00 1.54
CA ASP A 424 3.53 -13.44 1.80
C ASP A 424 2.78 -12.60 2.85
N GLY A 425 3.49 -11.75 3.61
CA GLY A 425 2.94 -10.90 4.66
C GLY A 425 3.03 -11.46 6.08
N VAL A 426 3.69 -12.60 6.29
CA VAL A 426 3.99 -13.18 7.61
C VAL A 426 5.47 -13.02 7.94
N ALA A 427 5.81 -12.83 9.21
CA ALA A 427 7.20 -12.77 9.64
C ALA A 427 7.91 -14.13 9.66
N ASP A 428 9.05 -14.20 8.99
CA ASP A 428 10.01 -15.29 9.00
C ASP A 428 11.12 -15.09 10.04
N ILE A 429 11.85 -16.16 10.36
CA ILE A 429 12.96 -16.14 11.32
C ILE A 429 14.22 -16.80 10.73
N ALA A 430 15.34 -16.06 10.72
CA ALA A 430 16.65 -16.58 10.33
C ALA A 430 17.59 -16.67 11.55
N THR A 431 18.26 -17.81 11.74
CA THR A 431 19.15 -18.06 12.91
C THR A 431 20.45 -18.78 12.55
N THR A 432 21.57 -18.44 13.22
CA THR A 432 22.88 -19.08 12.99
C THR A 432 23.16 -20.22 13.98
N SER A 433 23.74 -21.31 13.46
CA SER A 433 24.33 -22.38 14.28
C SER A 433 25.84 -22.24 14.39
N VAL A 434 26.36 -22.15 15.63
CA VAL A 434 27.81 -22.21 15.93
C VAL A 434 28.38 -23.62 16.05
N THR A 435 27.56 -24.68 15.94
CA THR A 435 28.09 -26.07 15.90
C THR A 435 28.12 -26.65 14.49
N GLN A 436 27.20 -26.24 13.62
CA GLN A 436 26.97 -26.88 12.33
C GLN A 436 27.43 -26.05 11.11
N SER A 437 27.93 -24.83 11.30
CA SER A 437 28.35 -23.95 10.17
C SER A 437 27.21 -23.74 9.16
N GLN A 438 26.06 -23.34 9.67
CA GLN A 438 24.80 -23.19 8.94
C GLN A 438 23.98 -22.00 9.46
N VAL A 439 23.18 -21.41 8.59
CA VAL A 439 21.96 -20.67 8.93
C VAL A 439 20.75 -21.58 8.74
N SER A 440 19.74 -21.40 9.57
CA SER A 440 18.43 -22.02 9.44
C SER A 440 17.41 -20.90 9.21
N VAL A 441 16.69 -20.94 8.09
CA VAL A 441 15.59 -20.03 7.76
C VAL A 441 14.28 -20.77 8.01
N LEU A 442 13.44 -20.23 8.88
CA LEU A 442 12.13 -20.76 9.23
C LEU A 442 11.10 -19.80 8.62
N LEU A 443 10.42 -20.24 7.56
CA LEU A 443 9.35 -19.45 6.96
C LEU A 443 8.08 -19.52 7.83
N GLY A 444 7.34 -18.42 7.91
CA GLY A 444 6.04 -18.32 8.57
C GLY A 444 4.98 -19.22 7.92
N THR A 445 3.87 -19.41 8.64
CA THR A 445 2.66 -20.07 8.11
C THR A 445 1.37 -19.41 8.61
N GLY A 446 1.48 -18.20 9.16
CA GLY A 446 0.45 -17.50 9.94
C GLY A 446 0.23 -18.09 11.34
N GLY A 447 -0.49 -17.37 12.21
CA GLY A 447 -0.90 -17.86 13.52
C GLY A 447 0.25 -18.30 14.45
N GLY A 448 1.38 -17.60 14.38
CA GLY A 448 2.57 -17.85 15.20
C GLY A 448 3.23 -19.19 14.97
N SER A 449 3.05 -19.77 13.78
CA SER A 449 3.54 -21.10 13.42
C SER A 449 4.54 -21.06 12.28
N PHE A 450 5.58 -21.89 12.36
CA PHE A 450 6.68 -21.94 11.39
C PHE A 450 6.75 -23.26 10.61
N GLY A 451 7.18 -23.16 9.36
CA GLY A 451 7.45 -24.29 8.47
C GLY A 451 8.70 -25.09 8.85
N ALA A 452 9.05 -26.06 8.01
CA ALA A 452 10.29 -26.83 8.19
C ALA A 452 11.52 -25.96 7.81
N PRO A 453 12.58 -25.90 8.65
CA PRO A 453 13.71 -25.01 8.43
C PRO A 453 14.50 -25.35 7.16
N THR A 454 14.72 -24.34 6.31
CA THR A 454 15.66 -24.38 5.19
C THR A 454 17.08 -24.15 5.71
N LEU A 455 17.99 -25.08 5.45
CA LEU A 455 19.34 -25.08 6.00
C LEU A 455 20.38 -24.63 4.95
N ILE A 456 21.08 -23.53 5.22
CA ILE A 456 22.05 -22.92 4.32
C ILE A 456 23.45 -23.02 4.94
N ALA A 457 24.39 -23.68 4.25
CA ALA A 457 25.74 -23.88 4.76
C ALA A 457 26.60 -22.60 4.68
N ILE A 458 26.98 -22.04 5.83
CA ILE A 458 27.89 -20.90 5.97
C ILE A 458 29.16 -21.39 6.66
N ALA A 459 30.25 -21.49 5.90
CA ALA A 459 31.48 -22.09 6.39
C ALA A 459 32.00 -21.42 7.68
N ALA A 460 32.41 -22.23 8.65
CA ALA A 460 33.18 -21.81 9.84
C ALA A 460 32.59 -20.65 10.67
N THR A 461 31.27 -20.60 10.87
CA THR A 461 30.67 -19.88 12.02
C THR A 461 31.14 -20.47 13.38
N GLY A 462 31.78 -21.64 13.35
CA GLY A 462 32.14 -22.47 14.50
C GLY A 462 32.82 -21.71 15.64
N GLY A 463 32.23 -21.76 16.83
CA GLY A 463 32.73 -21.06 18.01
C GLY A 463 31.74 -21.06 19.18
N VAL A 464 31.81 -20.01 20.00
CA VAL A 464 30.84 -19.69 21.07
C VAL A 464 30.14 -18.34 20.82
N GLN A 465 30.32 -17.77 19.62
CA GLN A 465 29.71 -16.55 19.13
C GLN A 465 29.51 -16.68 17.62
N SER A 466 28.37 -16.19 17.14
CA SER A 466 28.07 -15.82 15.76
C SER A 466 26.78 -14.98 15.84
N SER A 467 26.69 -13.93 15.05
CA SER A 467 25.50 -13.09 14.93
C SER A 467 24.91 -13.19 13.54
N ILE A 468 23.62 -12.87 13.45
CA ILE A 468 22.93 -12.60 12.19
C ILE A 468 22.13 -11.31 12.34
N ALA A 469 22.10 -10.52 11.28
CA ALA A 469 21.23 -9.36 11.15
C ALA A 469 20.57 -9.38 9.77
N CYS A 470 19.35 -8.85 9.70
CA CYS A 470 18.47 -8.88 8.54
C CYS A 470 18.26 -7.43 8.06
N ARG A 471 18.54 -7.14 6.79
CA ARG A 471 18.29 -5.83 6.17
C ARG A 471 18.44 -5.93 4.65
N ASP A 472 17.67 -5.16 3.89
CA ASP A 472 17.93 -4.94 2.46
C ASP A 472 19.30 -4.21 2.29
N LEU A 473 20.19 -4.77 1.47
CA LEU A 473 21.52 -4.22 1.15
C LEU A 473 21.67 -3.81 -0.32
N ASN A 474 20.63 -3.97 -1.13
CA ASN A 474 20.69 -3.85 -2.59
C ASN A 474 19.58 -2.94 -3.19
N GLY A 475 18.58 -2.58 -2.39
CA GLY A 475 17.47 -1.70 -2.76
C GLY A 475 16.32 -2.38 -3.50
N ASP A 476 16.23 -3.72 -3.53
CA ASP A 476 15.14 -4.47 -4.16
C ASP A 476 13.90 -4.67 -3.26
N GLY A 477 14.00 -4.29 -1.98
CA GLY A 477 12.93 -4.35 -0.99
C GLY A 477 12.87 -5.64 -0.18
N PHE A 478 13.68 -6.66 -0.50
CA PHE A 478 13.73 -7.92 0.26
C PHE A 478 14.85 -7.88 1.31
N SER A 479 14.60 -8.40 2.52
CA SER A 479 15.66 -8.41 3.55
C SER A 479 16.72 -9.48 3.28
N ASP A 480 17.98 -9.04 3.11
CA ASP A 480 19.17 -9.89 3.01
C ASP A 480 19.67 -10.34 4.39
N LEU A 481 20.49 -11.40 4.43
CA LEU A 481 21.09 -11.92 5.67
C LEU A 481 22.59 -11.64 5.75
N VAL A 482 23.01 -11.03 6.85
CA VAL A 482 24.41 -10.78 7.18
C VAL A 482 24.83 -11.63 8.36
N VAL A 483 25.90 -12.42 8.22
CA VAL A 483 26.33 -13.41 9.23
C VAL A 483 27.81 -13.27 9.57
N THR A 484 28.13 -13.11 10.85
CA THR A 484 29.53 -13.12 11.32
C THR A 484 30.06 -14.54 11.56
N SER A 485 31.34 -14.74 11.27
CA SER A 485 32.10 -15.94 11.62
C SER A 485 33.35 -15.53 12.43
N PRO A 486 33.23 -15.32 13.75
CA PRO A 486 34.29 -14.69 14.55
C PRO A 486 35.61 -15.46 14.53
N SER A 487 35.56 -16.80 14.50
CA SER A 487 36.74 -17.66 14.44
C SER A 487 37.46 -17.65 13.08
N ALA A 488 36.79 -17.20 12.03
CA ALA A 488 37.30 -17.12 10.66
C ALA A 488 37.56 -15.67 10.18
N ALA A 489 37.43 -14.67 11.06
CA ALA A 489 37.68 -13.25 10.79
C ALA A 489 36.94 -12.69 9.57
N ARG A 490 35.67 -13.11 9.38
CA ARG A 490 34.85 -12.72 8.23
C ARG A 490 33.41 -12.40 8.60
N LEU A 491 32.80 -11.66 7.70
CA LEU A 491 31.37 -11.47 7.52
C LEU A 491 30.94 -12.21 6.24
N SER A 492 29.72 -12.71 6.18
CA SER A 492 29.16 -13.35 4.97
C SER A 492 27.77 -12.76 4.68
N ILE A 493 27.52 -12.41 3.42
CA ILE A 493 26.23 -11.87 2.96
C ILE A 493 25.53 -12.93 2.11
N LEU A 494 24.23 -13.09 2.32
CA LEU A 494 23.33 -13.96 1.56
C LEU A 494 22.20 -13.07 1.01
N ILE A 495 22.19 -12.87 -0.30
CA ILE A 495 21.19 -12.03 -0.97
C ILE A 495 19.88 -12.80 -1.12
N ASN A 496 18.76 -12.21 -0.73
CA ASN A 496 17.43 -12.79 -0.88
C ASN A 496 17.07 -12.95 -2.37
N GLN A 497 16.13 -13.82 -2.71
CA GLN A 497 15.61 -14.03 -4.06
C GLN A 497 14.10 -13.73 -4.15
N GLY A 498 13.53 -13.12 -3.11
CA GLY A 498 12.11 -12.73 -3.02
C GLY A 498 11.15 -13.90 -3.00
N ASN A 499 11.54 -14.99 -2.32
CA ASN A 499 10.79 -16.23 -2.20
C ASN A 499 11.26 -17.12 -1.03
N GLY A 500 11.86 -16.52 0.02
CA GLY A 500 12.37 -17.25 1.19
C GLY A 500 13.64 -18.06 0.92
N SER A 501 14.17 -18.02 -0.31
CA SER A 501 15.44 -18.63 -0.69
C SER A 501 16.52 -17.57 -0.92
N PHE A 502 17.76 -17.93 -0.63
CA PHE A 502 18.89 -17.00 -0.66
C PHE A 502 20.01 -17.48 -1.59
N ALA A 503 20.76 -16.53 -2.11
CA ALA A 503 21.97 -16.75 -2.90
C ALA A 503 23.06 -17.51 -2.09
N ALA A 504 24.03 -18.08 -2.82
CA ALA A 504 25.19 -18.71 -2.20
C ALA A 504 26.01 -17.68 -1.38
N PRO A 505 26.37 -17.96 -0.11
CA PRO A 505 27.00 -16.97 0.77
C PRO A 505 28.30 -16.38 0.20
N VAL A 506 28.36 -15.06 0.06
CA VAL A 506 29.56 -14.33 -0.34
C VAL A 506 30.31 -13.87 0.91
N ALA A 507 31.58 -14.25 1.05
CA ALA A 507 32.36 -14.05 2.27
C ALA A 507 33.40 -12.93 2.14
N TYR A 508 33.33 -11.95 3.05
CA TYR A 508 34.17 -10.76 3.10
C TYR A 508 35.10 -10.83 4.33
N THR A 509 36.41 -10.83 4.10
CA THR A 509 37.43 -10.88 5.15
C THR A 509 37.74 -9.49 5.71
N ASN A 510 37.97 -9.38 7.01
CA ASN A 510 38.63 -8.18 7.55
C ASN A 510 40.15 -8.21 7.29
N SER A 511 40.77 -7.04 7.36
CA SER A 511 42.17 -6.85 6.97
C SER A 511 43.24 -7.42 7.91
N ALA A 512 42.90 -7.96 9.09
CA ALA A 512 43.87 -8.65 9.97
C ALA A 512 43.23 -9.43 11.13
N ASN A 513 43.40 -10.77 11.15
CA ASN A 513 43.39 -11.68 12.32
C ASN A 513 42.30 -11.45 13.40
N GLY A 514 41.19 -10.79 13.09
CA GLY A 514 40.29 -10.20 14.07
C GLY A 514 38.95 -10.89 14.12
N GLN A 515 38.45 -11.19 15.31
CA GLN A 515 37.07 -11.62 15.49
C GLN A 515 36.13 -10.48 15.09
N THR A 516 35.16 -10.75 14.22
CA THR A 516 33.94 -9.94 13.96
C THR A 516 32.81 -10.52 14.81
N ALA A 517 32.10 -9.74 15.61
CA ALA A 517 31.11 -10.27 16.57
C ALA A 517 29.69 -9.72 16.39
N GLY A 518 29.44 -8.43 16.66
CA GLY A 518 28.16 -7.77 16.36
C GLY A 518 28.08 -7.31 14.90
N ILE A 519 26.88 -6.88 14.50
CA ILE A 519 26.59 -6.25 13.20
C ILE A 519 25.72 -5.01 13.50
N ALA A 520 26.02 -3.89 12.86
CA ALA A 520 25.15 -2.72 12.77
C ALA A 520 25.20 -2.17 11.34
N PHE A 521 24.23 -1.34 10.98
CA PHE A 521 24.04 -0.79 9.63
C PHE A 521 23.89 0.73 9.68
N GLY A 522 24.20 1.40 8.57
CA GLY A 522 24.00 2.84 8.36
C GLY A 522 24.86 3.34 7.20
N ASP A 523 24.68 4.59 6.77
CA ASP A 523 25.60 5.25 5.83
C ASP A 523 26.75 5.91 6.61
N ALA A 524 27.97 5.40 6.46
CA ALA A 524 29.14 5.84 7.23
C ALA A 524 30.13 6.69 6.42
N ASP A 525 29.99 6.77 5.09
CA ASP A 525 30.80 7.65 4.22
C ASP A 525 30.02 8.66 3.37
N GLY A 526 28.71 8.76 3.59
CA GLY A 526 27.84 9.82 3.10
C GLY A 526 27.45 9.69 1.62
N ASP A 527 27.48 8.46 1.07
CA ASP A 527 27.17 8.21 -0.35
C ASP A 527 25.73 7.72 -0.62
N GLY A 528 24.93 7.54 0.43
CA GLY A 528 23.54 7.11 0.37
C GLY A 528 23.35 5.60 0.23
N THR A 529 24.43 4.80 0.28
CA THR A 529 24.33 3.32 0.33
C THR A 529 24.47 2.80 1.75
N LEU A 530 23.98 1.58 2.00
CA LEU A 530 24.00 0.99 3.34
C LEU A 530 25.34 0.27 3.60
N ASP A 531 26.14 0.82 4.50
CA ASP A 531 27.38 0.20 4.97
C ASP A 531 27.12 -0.79 6.12
N ILE A 532 28.12 -1.63 6.40
CA ILE A 532 28.07 -2.56 7.53
C ILE A 532 29.21 -2.29 8.51
N LEU A 533 28.84 -2.11 9.78
CA LEU A 533 29.75 -1.97 10.91
C LEU A 533 29.80 -3.27 11.74
N SER A 534 30.99 -3.68 12.18
CA SER A 534 31.17 -4.86 13.04
C SER A 534 32.26 -4.63 14.09
N ASN A 535 31.95 -4.83 15.37
CA ASN A 535 32.97 -4.75 16.43
C ASN A 535 33.93 -5.95 16.40
N GLY A 536 35.10 -5.79 17.00
CA GLY A 536 36.06 -6.88 17.08
C GLY A 536 37.06 -6.86 18.22
N ALA A 537 37.65 -8.04 18.43
CA ALA A 537 38.64 -8.33 19.47
C ALA A 537 38.27 -7.80 20.88
N ALA A 538 37.04 -8.10 21.33
CA ALA A 538 36.49 -7.70 22.63
C ALA A 538 36.38 -6.17 22.83
N GLY A 539 35.78 -5.45 21.87
CA GLY A 539 35.58 -4.00 21.96
C GLY A 539 36.85 -3.18 21.77
N ALA A 540 37.87 -3.76 21.13
CA ALA A 540 39.15 -3.10 20.88
C ALA A 540 39.20 -2.36 19.54
N TYR A 541 38.38 -2.76 18.56
CA TYR A 541 38.30 -2.14 17.22
C TYR A 541 36.86 -2.15 16.69
N LEU A 542 36.59 -1.21 15.79
CA LEU A 542 35.46 -1.26 14.86
C LEU A 542 35.99 -1.62 13.46
N TYR A 543 35.21 -2.40 12.71
CA TYR A 543 35.44 -2.68 11.29
C TYR A 543 34.33 -2.08 10.45
N PHE A 544 34.72 -1.33 9.42
CA PHE A 544 33.87 -0.70 8.42
C PHE A 544 33.95 -1.50 7.11
N PHE A 545 32.81 -1.92 6.60
CA PHE A 545 32.64 -2.60 5.32
C PHE A 545 31.77 -1.72 4.42
N LYS A 546 32.41 -0.95 3.53
CA LYS A 546 31.70 -0.05 2.62
C LYS A 546 30.72 -0.81 1.72
N GLY A 547 29.47 -0.37 1.61
CA GLY A 547 28.49 -0.82 0.63
C GLY A 547 28.83 -0.40 -0.80
N ASN A 548 28.30 -1.15 -1.77
CA ASN A 548 28.30 -0.75 -3.19
C ASN A 548 26.87 -0.52 -3.73
N GLY A 549 25.84 -0.62 -2.88
CA GLY A 549 24.43 -0.50 -3.26
C GLY A 549 23.87 -1.69 -4.08
N ASP A 550 24.61 -2.80 -4.21
CA ASP A 550 24.23 -4.00 -4.96
C ASP A 550 24.25 -5.29 -4.11
N GLY A 551 24.17 -5.14 -2.79
CA GLY A 551 24.34 -6.25 -1.85
C GLY A 551 25.80 -6.70 -1.65
N THR A 552 26.77 -6.11 -2.35
CA THR A 552 28.20 -6.37 -2.14
C THR A 552 28.88 -5.29 -1.32
N VAL A 553 29.95 -5.66 -0.61
CA VAL A 553 30.73 -4.74 0.25
C VAL A 553 32.24 -4.83 0.00
N ALA A 554 32.95 -3.77 0.37
CA ALA A 554 34.41 -3.76 0.43
C ALA A 554 34.95 -4.65 1.57
N SER A 555 36.23 -5.02 1.51
CA SER A 555 36.89 -5.78 2.58
C SER A 555 37.14 -4.90 3.82
N GLY A 556 36.81 -5.43 5.00
CA GLY A 556 36.73 -4.65 6.25
C GLY A 556 37.98 -3.83 6.60
N VAL A 557 37.83 -2.51 6.54
CA VAL A 557 38.77 -1.50 7.03
C VAL A 557 38.62 -1.41 8.56
N ARG A 558 39.70 -1.15 9.28
CA ARG A 558 39.73 -1.15 10.76
C ARG A 558 39.95 0.26 11.29
N SER A 559 39.26 0.63 12.38
CA SER A 559 39.45 1.89 13.10
C SER A 559 40.93 2.19 13.39
N ALA A 560 41.31 3.46 13.27
CA ALA A 560 42.72 3.89 13.34
C ALA A 560 43.34 3.72 14.73
N THR A 561 42.50 3.84 15.77
CA THR A 561 42.84 3.67 17.18
C THR A 561 42.22 2.39 17.72
N GLY A 562 42.88 1.78 18.71
CA GLY A 562 42.42 0.53 19.32
C GLY A 562 42.93 0.33 20.75
N ALA A 563 42.13 -0.38 21.54
CA ALA A 563 42.39 -0.59 22.96
C ALA A 563 43.25 -1.83 23.24
N SER A 564 43.83 -1.89 24.44
CA SER A 564 44.59 -3.07 24.90
C SER A 564 43.65 -4.27 25.06
N ALA A 565 43.78 -5.27 24.19
CA ALA A 565 42.91 -6.45 24.17
C ALA A 565 42.95 -7.25 25.48
N ILE A 566 41.76 -7.59 25.99
CA ILE A 566 41.53 -8.58 27.05
C ILE A 566 40.42 -9.51 26.54
N ALA A 567 40.59 -10.83 26.66
CA ALA A 567 39.84 -11.77 25.82
C ALA A 567 38.48 -12.21 26.40
N ASN A 568 37.39 -11.54 26.00
CA ASN A 568 36.03 -12.07 26.12
C ASN A 568 35.01 -11.44 25.13
N SER A 569 34.23 -12.30 24.47
CA SER A 569 32.75 -12.31 24.41
C SER A 569 31.90 -11.06 24.07
N ALA A 570 32.43 -9.90 23.71
CA ALA A 570 31.62 -8.69 23.44
C ALA A 570 30.74 -8.82 22.16
N LEU A 571 29.50 -9.26 22.31
CA LEU A 571 28.45 -9.26 21.27
C LEU A 571 27.73 -7.90 21.29
N GLY A 572 28.23 -6.92 20.54
CA GLY A 572 27.58 -5.61 20.53
C GLY A 572 28.31 -4.52 19.77
N VAL A 573 27.66 -4.05 18.72
CA VAL A 573 27.79 -2.72 18.13
C VAL A 573 26.38 -2.20 17.85
N VAL A 574 26.15 -0.91 18.12
CA VAL A 574 25.01 -0.14 17.59
C VAL A 574 25.57 1.08 16.86
N ALA A 575 24.78 1.64 15.94
CA ALA A 575 25.18 2.75 15.10
C ALA A 575 23.99 3.70 14.89
N GLY A 576 24.26 5.00 14.84
CA GLY A 576 23.27 6.09 14.83
C GLY A 576 24.00 7.43 14.99
N ASP A 577 23.30 8.57 14.82
CA ASP A 577 23.89 9.88 15.13
C ASP A 577 23.74 10.20 16.61
N PHE A 578 24.68 9.69 17.41
CA PHE A 578 24.70 9.88 18.86
C PHE A 578 25.21 11.25 19.31
N ASN A 579 25.63 12.14 18.40
CA ASN A 579 26.28 13.40 18.74
C ASN A 579 25.71 14.65 18.01
N GLY A 580 24.77 14.47 17.09
CA GLY A 580 24.06 15.53 16.39
C GLY A 580 24.85 16.21 15.27
N ASP A 581 25.99 15.66 14.83
CA ASP A 581 26.82 16.24 13.77
C ASP A 581 26.50 15.78 12.34
N GLY A 582 25.40 15.03 12.18
CA GLY A 582 24.82 14.58 10.91
C GLY A 582 25.50 13.35 10.32
N LYS A 583 26.14 12.52 11.16
CA LYS A 583 26.96 11.37 10.72
C LYS A 583 26.73 10.13 11.56
N LEU A 584 27.04 8.98 10.99
CA LEU A 584 26.95 7.70 11.69
C LEU A 584 28.10 7.51 12.69
N ASP A 585 27.79 7.71 13.97
CA ASP A 585 28.60 7.27 15.10
C ASP A 585 28.28 5.80 15.45
N ALA A 586 29.07 5.20 16.34
CA ALA A 586 28.79 3.86 16.85
C ALA A 586 29.22 3.66 18.31
N TYR A 587 28.46 2.86 19.06
CA TYR A 587 28.88 2.35 20.38
C TYR A 587 29.23 0.87 20.31
N ILE A 588 30.41 0.48 20.83
CA ILE A 588 30.84 -0.92 20.94
C ILE A 588 30.97 -1.36 22.40
N LEU A 589 30.55 -2.59 22.70
CA LEU A 589 30.65 -3.15 24.06
C LEU A 589 32.09 -3.42 24.48
N VAL A 590 32.41 -3.11 25.74
CA VAL A 590 33.72 -3.33 26.37
C VAL A 590 33.57 -4.20 27.63
N THR A 591 33.94 -5.48 27.50
CA THR A 591 33.71 -6.52 28.50
C THR A 591 34.88 -6.71 29.49
N THR A 592 35.60 -5.64 29.81
CA THR A 592 36.68 -5.69 30.83
C THR A 592 36.12 -5.92 32.23
N SER A 593 36.97 -6.10 33.24
CA SER A 593 36.54 -6.34 34.63
C SER A 593 35.70 -5.21 35.26
N SER A 594 35.66 -4.03 34.63
CA SER A 594 34.83 -2.87 35.02
C SER A 594 33.57 -2.69 34.16
N GLY A 595 33.41 -3.47 33.09
CA GLY A 595 32.38 -3.26 32.07
C GLY A 595 32.52 -1.94 31.32
N GLY A 596 31.52 -1.67 30.46
CA GLY A 596 31.34 -0.40 29.78
C GLY A 596 30.94 -0.49 28.31
N VAL A 597 30.66 0.68 27.75
CA VAL A 597 30.55 0.94 26.30
C VAL A 597 31.70 1.85 25.86
N ARG A 598 31.97 1.89 24.56
CA ARG A 598 32.93 2.82 23.95
C ARG A 598 32.28 3.52 22.76
N PRO A 599 32.16 4.86 22.75
CA PRO A 599 31.83 5.62 21.55
C PRO A 599 32.98 5.55 20.54
N MET A 600 32.60 5.46 19.27
CA MET A 600 33.44 5.44 18.10
C MET A 600 32.91 6.52 17.16
N THR A 601 33.52 7.71 17.21
CA THR A 601 33.03 8.87 16.45
C THR A 601 33.41 8.74 14.99
N GLY A 602 32.44 8.87 14.09
CA GLY A 602 32.59 8.84 12.63
C GLY A 602 33.16 10.15 12.09
N ASP A 603 33.89 10.08 10.98
CA ASP A 603 34.36 11.28 10.25
C ASP A 603 33.51 11.64 9.02
N GLY A 604 32.52 10.80 8.66
CA GLY A 604 31.73 10.94 7.43
C GLY A 604 32.45 10.49 6.17
N GLY A 605 33.54 9.72 6.31
CA GLY A 605 34.31 9.11 5.23
C GLY A 605 34.65 7.64 5.51
N GLY A 606 33.84 6.97 6.34
CA GLY A 606 34.07 5.59 6.79
C GLY A 606 35.19 5.43 7.82
N GLY A 607 35.77 6.54 8.29
CA GLY A 607 36.79 6.57 9.33
C GLY A 607 36.17 6.74 10.72
N PHE A 608 36.72 6.02 11.71
CA PHE A 608 36.22 6.02 13.08
C PHE A 608 37.34 6.23 14.11
N THR A 609 37.10 7.13 15.07
CA THR A 609 38.01 7.49 16.16
C THR A 609 37.46 7.00 17.51
N SER A 610 38.26 6.26 18.28
CA SER A 610 37.81 5.69 19.55
C SER A 610 37.82 6.70 20.71
N GLY A 611 36.68 6.86 21.38
CA GLY A 611 36.60 7.59 22.65
C GLY A 611 37.06 6.77 23.88
N PRO A 612 36.99 7.38 25.08
CA PRO A 612 37.19 6.68 26.36
C PRO A 612 36.10 5.63 26.60
N VAL A 613 36.31 4.70 27.54
CA VAL A 613 35.26 3.74 27.94
C VAL A 613 34.34 4.41 28.96
N VAL A 614 33.04 4.40 28.71
CA VAL A 614 31.99 4.78 29.67
C VAL A 614 31.66 3.54 30.50
N PRO A 615 32.01 3.50 31.81
CA PRO A 615 31.85 2.28 32.62
C PRO A 615 30.42 2.12 33.14
N THR A 616 29.81 0.97 32.92
CA THR A 616 28.49 0.60 33.47
C THR A 616 28.53 0.21 34.95
N GLY A 617 29.72 0.10 35.55
CA GLY A 617 29.91 -0.32 36.95
C GLY A 617 29.69 -1.81 37.22
N THR A 618 29.28 -2.59 36.22
CA THR A 618 28.94 -4.00 36.34
C THR A 618 30.12 -4.92 35.97
N SER A 619 30.19 -6.08 36.62
CA SER A 619 31.29 -7.04 36.44
C SER A 619 30.72 -8.46 36.31
N PRO A 620 31.08 -9.23 35.26
CA PRO A 620 32.18 -9.01 34.31
C PRO A 620 31.80 -8.20 33.03
N GLY A 621 30.89 -7.23 33.15
CA GLY A 621 30.52 -6.29 32.09
C GLY A 621 29.20 -6.60 31.37
N PRO A 622 28.83 -5.83 30.33
CA PRO A 622 27.60 -6.06 29.57
C PRO A 622 27.64 -7.35 28.73
N ASN A 623 26.47 -7.93 28.46
CA ASN A 623 26.26 -9.06 27.54
C ASN A 623 26.01 -8.56 26.11
N ALA A 624 24.96 -7.75 25.95
CA ALA A 624 24.48 -7.20 24.69
C ALA A 624 23.95 -5.76 24.87
N ILE A 625 23.83 -5.07 23.74
CA ILE A 625 23.42 -3.66 23.59
C ILE A 625 22.31 -3.56 22.53
N ALA A 626 21.33 -2.71 22.76
CA ALA A 626 20.38 -2.20 21.78
C ALA A 626 20.35 -0.67 21.87
N VAL A 627 19.68 -0.04 20.90
CA VAL A 627 19.53 1.41 20.79
C VAL A 627 18.11 1.75 20.35
N ALA A 628 17.55 2.84 20.90
CA ALA A 628 16.37 3.56 20.40
C ALA A 628 16.21 4.86 21.21
N ASP A 629 15.53 5.87 20.67
CA ASP A 629 14.98 7.00 21.44
C ASP A 629 13.87 6.53 22.42
N LEU A 630 14.09 6.64 23.74
CA LEU A 630 13.15 6.14 24.78
C LEU A 630 12.44 7.26 25.57
N ASP A 631 12.82 8.53 25.40
CA ASP A 631 12.18 9.69 26.02
C ASP A 631 11.61 10.73 25.03
N GLY A 632 11.77 10.49 23.73
CA GLY A 632 11.20 11.27 22.64
C GLY A 632 11.97 12.56 22.32
N ASP A 633 13.22 12.69 22.75
CA ASP A 633 14.03 13.89 22.53
C ASP A 633 14.71 13.97 21.15
N GLY A 634 14.65 12.88 20.38
CA GLY A 634 15.22 12.75 19.04
C GLY A 634 16.62 12.11 18.99
N TYR A 635 17.22 11.75 20.13
CA TYR A 635 18.51 11.07 20.20
C TYR A 635 18.40 9.62 20.67
N ASP A 636 19.35 8.80 20.25
CA ASP A 636 19.28 7.33 20.33
C ASP A 636 19.89 6.82 21.67
N ASP A 637 19.06 6.37 22.61
CA ASP A 637 19.49 5.92 23.95
C ASP A 637 20.14 4.52 23.94
N LEU A 638 21.03 4.25 24.91
CA LEU A 638 21.71 2.95 25.00
C LEU A 638 21.05 2.02 26.02
N VAL A 639 20.51 0.90 25.53
CA VAL A 639 19.95 -0.20 26.35
C VAL A 639 20.98 -1.31 26.53
N LEU A 640 21.34 -1.63 27.77
CA LEU A 640 22.45 -2.52 28.12
C LEU A 640 22.01 -3.63 29.07
N THR A 641 22.24 -4.88 28.68
CA THR A 641 22.03 -6.04 29.57
C THR A 641 23.33 -6.38 30.31
N ASN A 642 23.29 -6.46 31.64
CA ASN A 642 24.51 -6.63 32.44
C ASN A 642 24.73 -8.08 32.91
N ARG A 643 25.90 -8.62 32.59
CA ARG A 643 26.28 -9.98 32.96
C ARG A 643 26.56 -10.08 34.45
N GLY A 644 25.95 -11.05 35.13
CA GLY A 644 26.29 -11.44 36.50
C GLY A 644 25.82 -10.50 37.61
N SER A 645 25.46 -9.24 37.31
CA SER A 645 24.74 -8.36 38.26
C SER A 645 23.24 -8.66 38.29
N GLY A 646 22.66 -9.19 37.21
CA GLY A 646 21.21 -9.36 37.07
C GLY A 646 20.51 -8.02 36.93
N THR A 647 21.00 -7.14 36.04
CA THR A 647 20.43 -5.80 35.84
C THR A 647 20.33 -5.43 34.37
N LEU A 648 19.23 -4.78 34.00
CA LEU A 648 19.19 -3.90 32.82
C LEU A 648 19.90 -2.59 33.18
N THR A 649 20.35 -1.83 32.18
CA THR A 649 20.84 -0.46 32.32
C THR A 649 20.41 0.33 31.11
N VAL A 650 19.68 1.42 31.31
CA VAL A 650 19.46 2.45 30.29
C VAL A 650 20.40 3.62 30.56
N ILE A 651 20.98 4.16 29.49
CA ILE A 651 21.78 5.39 29.48
C ILE A 651 21.08 6.35 28.51
N PRO A 652 20.35 7.35 29.02
CA PRO A 652 19.78 8.41 28.19
C PRO A 652 20.87 9.22 27.48
N ASN A 653 20.64 9.62 26.23
CA ASN A 653 21.62 10.24 25.31
C ASN A 653 21.23 11.65 24.80
N GLY A 654 20.37 12.38 25.50
CA GLY A 654 20.18 13.81 25.20
C GLY A 654 21.49 14.63 25.30
N LEU A 655 21.67 15.59 24.38
CA LEU A 655 22.84 16.47 24.24
C LEU A 655 22.70 17.82 24.94
#